data_AF-F4QBY4-F1
#
_entry.id   AF-F4QBY4-F1
#
_cell.length_a   1.000
_cell.length_b   1.000
_cell.length_c   1.000
_cell.angle_alpha   90.00
_cell.angle_beta   90.00
_cell.angle_gamma   90.00
#
_symmetry.space_group_name_H-M   'P 1'
#
loop_
_entity.id
_entity.type
_entity.pdbx_description
1 polymer ?
#
loop_
_entity_poly.entity_id
_entity_poly.type
_entity_poly.pdbx_seq_one_letter_code
_entity_poly.pdbx_strand_id
1 'polypeptide(L)'
;MNNNSNVIEISKDEYQQLAQGYMYKKGAKTFMGRAPVWKKRWFILINKQLRYYKTDVGQTNISTAIPQGTIKMEGVDAVQQIGLLNKDGSTKQSSSSSSSSSSSSTMWSFALHTKERVYHLYSSSEVEMNYWITNLSTCVINIRDPTINQEVAAFEASSNNSSLPPLVATSTSSKSHSLPTTAPITKQLPTLPNRTSSPASSNPSSPTLTSSSQISSSSSVSTSTSSSSSSSTTPISRQTRSMTSPIAGDDDDFVVVSSKNRSDSVAGPSPATISISGLSNGTDRNGKMISISGASISDKIKHFGGGNITTMVAITKNKIWSGDREGNIVTWTTSRVTDERDRLKKGSQWRPHSQAITSLLYSPAQKYVFSASLDCKICAWNKSDFTLVYCHTARIPIYQMIETNQPNMLIYCGYSDNVTSICLFDTVQQVSRDIPLHSFLSQLSYVPQTLFPQTTINSNVKNVRRQKEPRKFTKLLLVDDRIVIATSHGELILWSPWDGKVCLMADVGYQDITAIGVVGNNLWSCSVQENSTMSVIFSNSLPNIVTIWDLATLKRKRSFESMHPILNFNVFNGFVWAVKRNHISVYLPSSGQTVYETIDLGEDMNCCSLYNNGCSWIGGNYLFRFILTDSWININLPSPDPHPDIQNWETLTLFLSKLKNRLKYLHTPKLFDLLMDIGESEGILSNHLMLIVQSFRYYGYGMSFTSKQIILGDINKLIRMSRFLNSSLNRFKHDLSLIFEILKTIKYLSFNFDKYYHYIQLDLILKYSLLLNQPSLIKYSLMIINRYLSFTKTLPSILVNFVGSNLLNSNINSMNNSINSSSSSSGNSSSGSDKPGKGSKDTIKGVVGIIKQYLKILTNARIDDLSKHSIIFFIKRIYSMDNHTRDMFKKEKNLSTLLTIAKMPKTTNNYYCQEALLFIQQILNDQPKLNDLVAKLGGIELNQPQQPWSSSSVIDNVGLIIYQLTSFSNYNLVNSSSLTASAAANAKRESSVIASSPINSLVFTLNSILHSVQNTALKSAKITIKEIQLPEEFDVFQDNKSIIQMSAIFPKNQFEAQIALELVPNVKVRLGVELKGFISGEATLSEPSIKGVLTLGFEHGTATPLWISFKDEPKISFKCNTTGFFLKPVDMILKPALSMIIKKKFVEPNKFYLPSL
;
A
#
# COMPACT_ATOMS: atom_id res chain seq x y z
N MET A 1 -63.12 -24.58 -5.40
CA MET A 1 -62.24 -25.32 -4.49
C MET A 1 -60.89 -24.62 -4.48
N ASN A 2 -60.56 -24.00 -3.35
CA ASN A 2 -59.32 -23.25 -3.11
C ASN A 2 -58.13 -24.20 -2.97
N ASN A 3 -56.96 -23.79 -3.46
CA ASN A 3 -55.68 -24.10 -2.81
C ASN A 3 -54.74 -22.90 -2.99
N ASN A 4 -54.71 -22.05 -1.96
CA ASN A 4 -53.70 -21.02 -1.75
C ASN A 4 -52.43 -21.68 -1.21
N SER A 5 -51.35 -21.64 -1.98
CA SER A 5 -49.99 -21.77 -1.45
C SER A 5 -49.26 -20.45 -1.67
N ASN A 6 -49.31 -19.59 -0.66
CA ASN A 6 -48.50 -18.37 -0.58
C ASN A 6 -47.02 -18.77 -0.45
N VAL A 7 -46.31 -18.78 -1.57
CA VAL A 7 -44.85 -18.74 -1.59
C VAL A 7 -44.45 -17.28 -1.40
N ILE A 8 -43.99 -16.94 -0.20
CA ILE A 8 -43.39 -15.63 0.09
C ILE A 8 -42.01 -15.63 -0.58
N GLU A 9 -41.89 -14.92 -1.71
CA GLU A 9 -40.59 -14.56 -2.28
C GLU A 9 -39.89 -13.62 -1.30
N ILE A 10 -38.93 -14.16 -0.55
CA ILE A 10 -37.99 -13.39 0.26
C ILE A 10 -36.96 -12.80 -0.69
N SER A 11 -36.86 -11.46 -0.73
CA SER A 11 -35.92 -10.72 -1.57
C SER A 11 -34.47 -11.19 -1.37
N LYS A 12 -33.74 -11.38 -2.48
CA LYS A 12 -32.35 -11.88 -2.51
C LYS A 12 -31.30 -10.98 -1.83
N ASP A 13 -31.66 -9.76 -1.43
CA ASP A 13 -30.72 -8.76 -0.91
C ASP A 13 -30.36 -8.91 0.58
N GLU A 14 -30.90 -9.90 1.28
CA GLU A 14 -30.72 -10.03 2.75
C GLU A 14 -29.73 -11.10 3.24
N TYR A 15 -28.92 -11.76 2.40
CA TYR A 15 -27.97 -12.77 2.89
C TYR A 15 -26.53 -12.26 3.02
N GLN A 16 -26.24 -11.46 4.05
CA GLN A 16 -24.85 -11.14 4.39
C GLN A 16 -24.28 -12.17 5.36
N GLN A 17 -23.54 -13.14 4.82
CA GLN A 17 -22.82 -14.13 5.59
C GLN A 17 -21.51 -13.52 6.15
N LEU A 18 -21.39 -13.45 7.48
CA LEU A 18 -20.26 -12.81 8.15
C LEU A 18 -19.11 -13.78 8.45
N ALA A 19 -19.42 -15.01 8.87
CA ALA A 19 -18.42 -16.04 9.20
C ALA A 19 -18.98 -17.46 9.02
N GLN A 20 -18.11 -18.42 8.70
CA GLN A 20 -18.44 -19.85 8.72
C GLN A 20 -17.22 -20.72 9.05
N GLY A 21 -17.47 -21.93 9.57
CA GLY A 21 -16.41 -22.87 9.94
C GLY A 21 -16.89 -23.95 10.91
N TYR A 22 -16.01 -24.91 11.22
CA TYR A 22 -16.31 -25.94 12.22
C TYR A 22 -16.00 -25.44 13.62
N MET A 23 -16.92 -25.65 14.56
CA MET A 23 -16.63 -25.57 15.99
C MET A 23 -17.25 -26.76 16.70
N TYR A 24 -16.80 -27.02 17.91
CA TYR A 24 -17.38 -28.04 18.76
C TYR A 24 -18.30 -27.40 19.79
N LYS A 25 -19.51 -27.94 19.93
CA LYS A 25 -20.51 -27.49 20.89
C LYS A 25 -20.68 -28.53 21.98
N LYS A 26 -20.64 -28.11 23.24
CA LYS A 26 -20.94 -28.99 24.39
C LYS A 26 -22.44 -29.35 24.38
N GLY A 27 -22.77 -30.65 24.40
CA GLY A 27 -24.15 -31.10 24.47
C GLY A 27 -24.83 -30.69 25.79
N ALA A 28 -26.16 -30.57 25.80
CA ALA A 28 -26.90 -30.49 27.07
C ALA A 28 -26.72 -31.80 27.85
N LYS A 29 -26.65 -31.73 29.19
CA LYS A 29 -26.66 -32.92 30.04
C LYS A 29 -27.93 -33.72 29.71
N THR A 30 -27.78 -34.99 29.36
CA THR A 30 -28.93 -35.87 29.19
C THR A 30 -29.52 -36.20 30.56
N PHE A 31 -30.83 -36.44 30.61
CA PHE A 31 -31.54 -36.79 31.86
C PHE A 31 -30.92 -37.98 32.62
N MET A 32 -30.19 -38.87 31.92
CA MET A 32 -29.46 -40.00 32.52
C MET A 32 -28.05 -39.67 33.07
N GLY A 33 -27.73 -38.41 33.38
CA GLY A 33 -26.49 -38.05 34.08
C GLY A 33 -25.17 -38.27 33.32
N ARG A 34 -25.21 -38.63 32.02
CA ARG A 34 -23.98 -38.79 31.23
C ARG A 34 -23.29 -37.44 31.03
N ALA A 35 -21.96 -37.44 31.15
CA ALA A 35 -21.15 -36.26 30.92
C ALA A 35 -21.43 -35.67 29.52
N PRO A 36 -21.57 -34.34 29.41
CA PRO A 36 -21.90 -33.70 28.14
C PRO A 36 -20.79 -33.89 27.10
N VAL A 37 -21.11 -34.59 26.02
CA VAL A 37 -20.17 -34.87 24.92
C VAL A 37 -20.04 -33.65 24.00
N TRP A 38 -18.81 -33.32 23.62
CA TRP A 38 -18.52 -32.32 22.60
C TRP A 38 -18.87 -32.83 21.21
N LYS A 39 -19.65 -32.06 20.45
CA LYS A 39 -20.08 -32.45 19.10
C LYS A 39 -19.58 -31.43 18.08
N LYS A 40 -18.83 -31.89 17.07
CA LYS A 40 -18.42 -31.08 15.91
C LYS A 40 -19.67 -30.62 15.16
N ARG A 41 -19.77 -29.33 14.86
CA ARG A 41 -20.88 -28.72 14.12
C ARG A 41 -20.32 -27.70 13.14
N TRP A 42 -20.98 -27.57 11.99
CA TRP A 42 -20.70 -26.49 11.05
C TRP A 42 -21.48 -25.25 11.49
N PHE A 43 -20.80 -24.15 11.78
CA PHE A 43 -21.42 -22.91 12.23
C PHE A 43 -21.43 -21.89 11.08
N ILE A 44 -22.51 -21.12 10.98
CA ILE A 44 -22.63 -20.01 10.05
C ILE A 44 -23.27 -18.82 10.77
N LEU A 45 -22.57 -17.68 10.76
CA LEU A 45 -23.06 -16.40 11.28
C LEU A 45 -23.69 -15.61 10.12
N ILE A 46 -25.02 -15.53 10.10
CA ILE A 46 -25.82 -14.84 9.06
C ILE A 46 -26.91 -14.04 9.75
N ASN A 47 -27.17 -12.81 9.31
CA ASN A 47 -28.33 -12.00 9.71
C ASN A 47 -28.54 -11.95 11.22
N LYS A 48 -27.48 -11.59 11.98
CA LYS A 48 -27.54 -11.49 13.45
C LYS A 48 -27.90 -12.82 14.14
N GLN A 49 -27.70 -13.95 13.48
CA GLN A 49 -27.96 -15.28 14.00
C GLN A 49 -26.76 -16.20 13.77
N LEU A 50 -26.34 -16.92 14.80
CA LEU A 50 -25.36 -17.99 14.69
C LEU A 50 -26.10 -19.33 14.57
N ARG A 51 -26.17 -19.85 13.35
CA ARG A 51 -26.80 -21.15 13.02
C ARG A 51 -25.75 -22.25 13.04
N TYR A 52 -26.12 -23.45 13.47
CA TYR A 52 -25.21 -24.60 13.42
C TYR A 52 -25.87 -25.88 12.90
N TYR A 53 -25.12 -26.66 12.15
CA TYR A 53 -25.58 -27.84 11.39
C TYR A 53 -24.78 -29.10 11.79
N LYS A 54 -25.36 -30.29 11.57
CA LYS A 54 -24.71 -31.58 11.89
C LYS A 54 -23.50 -31.85 10.98
N THR A 55 -23.63 -31.54 9.71
CA THR A 55 -22.61 -31.74 8.66
C THR A 55 -22.29 -30.40 8.00
N ASP A 56 -21.23 -30.38 7.17
CA ASP A 56 -21.01 -29.26 6.26
C ASP A 56 -22.26 -29.01 5.44
N VAL A 57 -22.64 -27.76 5.32
CA VAL A 57 -23.66 -27.33 4.37
C VAL A 57 -22.89 -26.58 3.30
N GLY A 58 -22.59 -27.26 2.20
CA GLY A 58 -21.92 -26.64 1.06
C GLY A 58 -22.65 -25.35 0.65
N GLN A 59 -21.91 -24.38 0.12
CA GLN A 59 -22.41 -23.02 -0.18
C GLN A 59 -23.71 -22.99 -1.00
N THR A 60 -24.01 -24.04 -1.77
CA THR A 60 -25.19 -24.14 -2.64
C THR A 60 -26.48 -24.58 -1.93
N ASN A 61 -26.41 -25.17 -0.72
CA ASN A 61 -27.56 -25.79 -0.05
C ASN A 61 -27.97 -25.10 1.27
N ILE A 62 -27.45 -23.90 1.57
CA ILE A 62 -27.74 -23.21 2.84
C ILE A 62 -29.22 -22.84 2.98
N SER A 63 -29.93 -22.57 1.87
CA SER A 63 -31.35 -22.23 1.88
C SER A 63 -32.27 -23.41 2.22
N THR A 64 -31.82 -24.65 1.98
CA THR A 64 -32.63 -25.86 2.20
C THR A 64 -32.23 -26.64 3.44
N ALA A 65 -31.02 -26.43 3.97
CA ALA A 65 -30.56 -27.12 5.17
C ALA A 65 -31.26 -26.57 6.43
N ILE A 66 -31.91 -27.46 7.18
CA ILE A 66 -32.52 -27.13 8.47
C ILE A 66 -31.41 -27.03 9.53
N PRO A 67 -31.20 -25.87 10.19
CA PRO A 67 -30.21 -25.74 11.24
C PRO A 67 -30.57 -26.62 12.43
N GLN A 68 -29.57 -27.29 13.01
CA GLN A 68 -29.72 -28.08 14.24
C GLN A 68 -30.04 -27.17 15.44
N GLY A 69 -29.61 -25.92 15.37
CA GLY A 69 -30.06 -24.87 16.27
C GLY A 69 -29.56 -23.50 15.82
N THR A 70 -30.19 -22.48 16.38
CA THR A 70 -29.92 -21.08 16.08
C THR A 70 -29.73 -20.33 17.39
N ILE A 71 -28.71 -19.47 17.44
CA ILE A 71 -28.44 -18.56 18.55
C ILE A 71 -28.67 -17.15 18.01
N LYS A 72 -29.69 -16.44 18.52
CA LYS A 72 -29.93 -15.04 18.18
C LYS A 72 -28.86 -14.19 18.86
N MET A 73 -28.12 -13.40 18.09
CA MET A 73 -27.02 -12.58 18.61
C MET A 73 -27.53 -11.40 19.45
N GLU A 74 -28.77 -10.97 19.26
CA GLU A 74 -29.49 -10.01 20.12
C GLU A 74 -29.57 -10.46 21.58
N GLY A 75 -29.62 -11.77 21.83
CA GLY A 75 -29.69 -12.34 23.18
C GLY A 75 -28.33 -12.63 23.80
N VAL A 76 -27.21 -12.31 23.12
CA VAL A 76 -25.85 -12.57 23.61
C VAL A 76 -25.37 -11.38 24.45
N ASP A 77 -25.15 -11.63 25.73
CA ASP A 77 -24.70 -10.66 26.72
C ASP A 77 -23.18 -10.46 26.67
N ALA A 78 -22.41 -11.54 26.47
CA ALA A 78 -20.95 -11.49 26.36
C ALA A 78 -20.37 -12.66 25.55
N VAL A 79 -19.23 -12.42 24.92
CA VAL A 79 -18.37 -13.44 24.31
C VAL A 79 -17.10 -13.52 25.17
N GLN A 80 -16.93 -14.61 25.93
CA GLN A 80 -15.86 -14.75 26.93
C GLN A 80 -14.87 -15.85 26.53
N GLN A 81 -13.58 -15.53 26.51
CA GLN A 81 -12.52 -16.54 26.34
C GLN A 81 -12.34 -17.33 27.65
N ILE A 82 -12.41 -18.68 27.58
CA ILE A 82 -12.34 -19.56 28.76
C ILE A 82 -10.92 -20.13 28.96
N GLY A 83 -10.07 -20.08 27.92
CA GLY A 83 -8.70 -20.60 27.97
C GLY A 83 -8.60 -22.07 27.57
N LEU A 84 -7.47 -22.71 27.89
CA LEU A 84 -7.17 -24.10 27.55
C LEU A 84 -7.95 -25.07 28.44
N LEU A 85 -8.82 -25.88 27.83
CA LEU A 85 -9.53 -26.98 28.50
C LEU A 85 -8.86 -28.32 28.15
N ASN A 86 -8.80 -29.21 29.14
CA ASN A 86 -8.54 -30.63 28.90
C ASN A 86 -9.77 -31.29 28.24
N LYS A 87 -9.60 -32.44 27.56
CA LYS A 87 -10.71 -33.18 26.89
C LYS A 87 -11.87 -33.53 27.82
N ASP A 88 -11.58 -33.75 29.10
CA ASP A 88 -12.55 -34.05 30.15
C ASP A 88 -13.36 -32.80 30.60
N GLY A 89 -12.99 -31.61 30.11
CA GLY A 89 -13.64 -30.35 30.45
C GLY A 89 -13.12 -29.71 31.74
N SER A 90 -12.03 -30.22 32.31
CA SER A 90 -11.34 -29.55 33.43
C SER A 90 -10.48 -28.37 32.92
N THR A 91 -10.55 -27.25 33.65
CA THR A 91 -9.70 -26.08 33.43
C THR A 91 -8.30 -26.36 33.95
N LYS A 92 -7.26 -26.22 33.12
CA LYS A 92 -5.87 -26.26 33.62
C LYS A 92 -5.62 -25.02 34.47
N GLN A 93 -5.65 -25.17 35.80
CA GLN A 93 -5.03 -24.19 36.68
C GLN A 93 -3.52 -24.25 36.46
N SER A 94 -2.91 -23.10 36.24
CA SER A 94 -1.48 -22.92 36.04
C SER A 94 -0.72 -23.19 37.34
N SER A 95 -0.52 -24.46 37.68
CA SER A 95 0.47 -24.88 38.66
C SER A 95 1.59 -25.61 37.93
N SER A 96 2.79 -25.06 38.04
CA SER A 96 4.04 -25.54 37.46
C SER A 96 4.49 -26.85 38.12
N SER A 97 4.22 -27.99 37.48
CA SER A 97 5.04 -29.19 37.67
C SER A 97 5.06 -30.01 36.37
N SER A 98 6.27 -30.23 35.88
CA SER A 98 6.59 -30.95 34.66
C SER A 98 6.63 -32.44 34.92
N SER A 99 5.63 -33.18 34.45
CA SER A 99 5.81 -34.60 34.14
C SER A 99 5.27 -34.89 32.74
N SER A 100 6.20 -35.35 31.91
CA SER A 100 6.02 -35.70 30.51
C SER A 100 5.32 -37.06 30.39
N SER A 101 4.07 -37.10 29.94
CA SER A 101 3.56 -38.25 29.16
C SER A 101 2.22 -37.96 28.47
N SER A 102 2.17 -38.34 27.19
CA SER A 102 1.03 -38.40 26.26
C SER A 102 0.44 -37.06 25.77
N SER A 103 0.36 -36.95 24.43
CA SER A 103 -0.15 -35.84 23.64
C SER A 103 -1.66 -35.62 23.83
N SER A 104 -2.05 -35.05 24.97
CA SER A 104 -3.41 -34.55 25.15
C SER A 104 -3.63 -33.34 24.23
N SER A 105 -4.47 -33.51 23.20
CA SER A 105 -4.82 -32.41 22.28
C SER A 105 -5.45 -31.25 23.07
N THR A 106 -4.76 -30.12 23.11
CA THR A 106 -5.23 -28.89 23.75
C THR A 106 -6.44 -28.33 23.00
N MET A 107 -7.52 -28.00 23.73
CA MET A 107 -8.73 -27.41 23.16
C MET A 107 -8.79 -25.92 23.47
N TRP A 108 -8.99 -25.08 22.44
CA TRP A 108 -9.09 -23.62 22.57
C TRP A 108 -10.55 -23.21 22.70
N SER A 109 -10.98 -22.89 23.92
CA SER A 109 -12.39 -22.74 24.27
C SER A 109 -12.83 -21.32 24.61
N PHE A 110 -14.08 -21.01 24.28
CA PHE A 110 -14.77 -19.77 24.62
C PHE A 110 -16.25 -20.02 24.89
N ALA A 111 -16.93 -19.08 25.54
CA ALA A 111 -18.35 -19.13 25.84
C ALA A 111 -19.12 -17.96 25.24
N LEU A 112 -20.33 -18.26 24.77
CA LEU A 112 -21.36 -17.27 24.49
C LEU A 112 -22.34 -17.24 25.64
N HIS A 113 -22.36 -16.14 26.38
CA HIS A 113 -23.30 -15.91 27.45
C HIS A 113 -24.56 -15.30 26.86
N THR A 114 -25.70 -15.98 27.02
CA THR A 114 -27.03 -15.42 26.76
C THR A 114 -27.81 -15.38 28.06
N LYS A 115 -28.86 -14.58 28.13
CA LYS A 115 -29.73 -14.48 29.32
C LYS A 115 -30.23 -15.84 29.83
N GLU A 116 -30.48 -16.77 28.92
CA GLU A 116 -31.06 -18.09 29.24
C GLU A 116 -30.01 -19.19 29.45
N ARG A 117 -28.85 -19.09 28.79
CA ARG A 117 -27.85 -20.17 28.78
C ARG A 117 -26.46 -19.72 28.36
N VAL A 118 -25.45 -20.47 28.81
CA VAL A 118 -24.06 -20.35 28.36
C VAL A 118 -23.76 -21.45 27.34
N TYR A 119 -23.35 -21.06 26.14
CA TYR A 119 -22.90 -22.01 25.12
C TYR A 119 -21.39 -22.12 25.16
N HIS A 120 -20.88 -23.27 25.58
CA HIS A 120 -19.46 -23.57 25.50
C HIS A 120 -19.12 -24.06 24.09
N LEU A 121 -18.16 -23.37 23.47
CA LEU A 121 -17.64 -23.64 22.13
C LEU A 121 -16.12 -23.85 22.22
N TYR A 122 -15.55 -24.67 21.34
CA TYR A 122 -14.10 -24.69 21.13
C TYR A 122 -13.74 -24.89 19.66
N SER A 123 -12.57 -24.39 19.29
CA SER A 123 -11.98 -24.52 17.95
C SER A 123 -10.75 -25.42 17.97
N SER A 124 -10.36 -25.89 16.79
CA SER A 124 -9.19 -26.77 16.64
C SER A 124 -7.85 -26.06 16.87
N SER A 125 -7.84 -24.73 16.71
CA SER A 125 -6.67 -23.87 16.88
C SER A 125 -7.02 -22.55 17.54
N GLU A 126 -6.04 -21.90 18.17
CA GLU A 126 -6.16 -20.56 18.75
C GLU A 126 -6.57 -19.51 17.71
N VAL A 127 -6.01 -19.60 16.51
CA VAL A 127 -6.30 -18.69 15.40
C VAL A 127 -7.78 -18.76 15.01
N GLU A 128 -8.32 -19.97 14.91
CA GLU A 128 -9.74 -20.19 14.61
C GLU A 128 -10.64 -19.69 15.75
N MET A 129 -10.23 -19.85 17.02
CA MET A 129 -10.96 -19.30 18.18
C MET A 129 -11.06 -17.77 18.09
N ASN A 130 -9.92 -17.10 17.86
CA ASN A 130 -9.83 -15.64 17.80
C ASN A 130 -10.62 -15.08 16.60
N TYR A 131 -10.62 -15.78 15.46
CA TYR A 131 -11.47 -15.48 14.31
C TYR A 131 -12.96 -15.48 14.70
N TRP A 132 -13.42 -16.52 15.41
CA TRP A 132 -14.81 -16.59 15.85
C TRP A 132 -15.17 -15.54 16.90
N ILE A 133 -14.32 -15.34 17.92
CA ILE A 133 -14.55 -14.33 18.97
C ILE A 133 -14.69 -12.93 18.35
N THR A 134 -13.83 -12.58 17.40
CA THR A 134 -13.85 -11.26 16.74
C THR A 134 -15.14 -11.04 15.95
N ASN A 135 -15.53 -12.00 15.10
CA ASN A 135 -16.75 -11.88 14.29
C ASN A 135 -18.03 -11.87 15.14
N LEU A 136 -18.08 -12.70 16.20
CA LEU A 136 -19.22 -12.74 17.12
C LEU A 136 -19.32 -11.45 17.92
N SER A 137 -18.21 -10.93 18.45
CA SER A 137 -18.18 -9.68 19.20
C SER A 137 -18.58 -8.48 18.34
N THR A 138 -18.06 -8.41 17.11
CA THR A 138 -18.45 -7.37 16.13
C THR A 138 -19.94 -7.41 15.84
N CYS A 139 -20.50 -8.62 15.64
CA CYS A 139 -21.94 -8.78 15.42
C CYS A 139 -22.76 -8.32 16.63
N VAL A 140 -22.36 -8.64 17.87
CA VAL A 140 -23.05 -8.17 19.09
C VAL A 140 -22.98 -6.65 19.22
N ILE A 141 -21.83 -6.03 18.94
CA ILE A 141 -21.66 -4.57 18.99
C ILE A 141 -22.60 -3.90 17.96
N ASN A 142 -22.60 -4.37 16.72
CA ASN A 142 -23.44 -3.84 15.64
C ASN A 142 -24.95 -3.96 15.92
N ILE A 143 -25.36 -4.92 16.75
CA ILE A 143 -26.75 -5.10 17.17
C ILE A 143 -27.13 -4.11 18.28
N ARG A 144 -26.22 -3.89 19.24
CA ARG A 144 -26.47 -2.99 20.37
C ARG A 144 -26.40 -1.51 19.97
N ASP A 145 -25.60 -1.21 18.97
CA ASP A 145 -25.45 0.14 18.45
C ASP A 145 -25.83 0.22 16.96
N PRO A 146 -27.13 0.25 16.64
CA PRO A 146 -27.61 0.30 15.26
C PRO A 146 -27.30 1.63 14.56
N THR A 147 -26.89 2.66 15.30
CA THR A 147 -26.60 4.00 14.75
C THR A 147 -25.41 3.96 13.77
N ILE A 148 -24.47 3.04 13.97
CA ILE A 148 -23.29 2.83 13.12
C ILE A 148 -23.68 2.35 11.69
N ASN A 149 -24.82 1.68 11.51
CA ASN A 149 -25.22 1.10 10.21
C ASN A 149 -26.29 1.93 9.46
N GLN A 150 -27.04 2.80 10.14
CA GLN A 150 -28.05 3.64 9.49
C GLN A 150 -27.43 4.72 8.58
N GLU A 151 -26.18 5.12 8.84
CA GLU A 151 -25.45 6.08 7.99
C GLU A 151 -24.96 5.48 6.67
N VAL A 152 -24.73 4.17 6.62
CA VAL A 152 -24.27 3.46 5.41
C VAL A 152 -25.45 3.09 4.51
N ALA A 153 -26.58 2.66 5.07
CA ALA A 153 -27.76 2.24 4.31
C ALA A 153 -28.54 3.41 3.69
N ALA A 154 -28.52 4.60 4.30
CA ALA A 154 -29.16 5.80 3.74
C ALA A 154 -28.48 6.30 2.45
N PHE A 155 -27.23 5.89 2.20
CA PHE A 155 -26.48 6.23 1.00
C PHE A 155 -26.83 5.33 -0.20
N GLU A 156 -27.09 4.04 0.03
CA GLU A 156 -27.32 3.04 -1.03
C GLU A 156 -28.75 3.06 -1.61
N ALA A 157 -29.75 3.54 -0.87
CA ALA A 157 -31.15 3.50 -1.32
C ALA A 157 -31.55 4.60 -2.32
N SER A 158 -30.69 5.58 -2.62
CA SER A 158 -31.05 6.77 -3.41
C SER A 158 -30.60 6.77 -4.88
N SER A 159 -29.83 5.77 -5.32
CA SER A 159 -29.19 5.77 -6.65
C SER A 159 -29.98 5.05 -7.77
N ASN A 160 -31.13 4.42 -7.48
CA ASN A 160 -31.73 3.45 -8.41
C ASN A 160 -32.95 3.90 -9.25
N ASN A 161 -33.33 5.19 -9.31
CA ASN A 161 -34.46 5.60 -10.15
C ASN A 161 -34.27 6.96 -10.84
N SER A 162 -33.81 6.95 -12.09
CA SER A 162 -34.17 7.99 -13.08
C SER A 162 -33.86 7.55 -14.52
N SER A 163 -34.90 7.26 -15.30
CA SER A 163 -34.88 7.24 -16.77
C SER A 163 -35.59 8.50 -17.28
N LEU A 164 -34.96 9.28 -18.17
CA LEU A 164 -35.60 10.39 -18.89
C LEU A 164 -35.09 10.51 -20.35
N PRO A 165 -35.91 11.04 -21.28
CA PRO A 165 -35.78 10.92 -22.75
C PRO A 165 -35.10 12.15 -23.41
N PRO A 166 -34.90 12.21 -24.76
CA PRO A 166 -33.86 13.00 -25.41
C PRO A 166 -34.27 14.45 -25.72
N LEU A 167 -33.28 15.35 -25.73
CA LEU A 167 -33.42 16.78 -25.99
C LEU A 167 -33.10 17.15 -27.45
N VAL A 168 -34.05 17.88 -28.06
CA VAL A 168 -33.96 18.56 -29.36
C VAL A 168 -33.27 19.90 -29.20
N ALA A 169 -32.47 20.26 -30.22
CA ALA A 169 -31.68 21.48 -30.31
C ALA A 169 -32.50 22.73 -30.63
N THR A 170 -32.09 23.88 -30.09
CA THR A 170 -32.44 25.21 -30.62
C THR A 170 -31.26 26.17 -30.55
N SER A 171 -31.06 26.85 -31.68
CA SER A 171 -30.10 27.90 -32.01
C SER A 171 -30.68 29.30 -31.78
N THR A 172 -29.84 30.29 -31.47
CA THR A 172 -29.97 31.75 -31.73
C THR A 172 -28.71 32.43 -31.17
N SER A 173 -27.75 32.99 -31.92
CA SER A 173 -27.70 34.26 -32.69
C SER A 173 -27.89 35.56 -31.88
N SER A 174 -26.82 36.36 -31.71
CA SER A 174 -26.60 37.69 -32.36
C SER A 174 -25.77 38.72 -31.54
N LYS A 175 -24.76 39.32 -32.23
CA LYS A 175 -24.33 40.76 -32.33
C LYS A 175 -23.96 41.56 -31.05
N SER A 176 -23.01 42.53 -31.00
CA SER A 176 -22.24 43.33 -31.97
C SER A 176 -21.16 44.22 -31.26
N HIS A 177 -20.31 44.88 -32.08
CA HIS A 177 -19.42 46.07 -31.86
C HIS A 177 -17.92 45.79 -31.65
N SER A 178 -16.94 46.52 -32.22
CA SER A 178 -16.69 47.25 -33.49
C SER A 178 -15.24 47.81 -33.43
N LEU A 179 -14.43 47.50 -34.46
CA LEU A 179 -13.30 48.20 -35.15
C LEU A 179 -12.62 49.49 -34.57
N PRO A 180 -11.33 49.77 -34.88
CA PRO A 180 -10.86 50.32 -36.20
C PRO A 180 -9.53 49.71 -36.76
N THR A 181 -9.45 49.26 -38.02
CA THR A 181 -8.99 49.90 -39.30
C THR A 181 -7.53 50.36 -39.44
N THR A 182 -6.76 49.66 -40.30
CA THR A 182 -5.78 50.20 -41.28
C THR A 182 -5.62 49.25 -42.47
N ALA A 183 -5.35 49.80 -43.66
CA ALA A 183 -5.61 49.24 -45.01
C ALA A 183 -4.37 48.57 -45.70
N PRO A 184 -4.31 48.34 -47.03
CA PRO A 184 -4.51 47.00 -47.63
C PRO A 184 -3.36 46.52 -48.55
N ILE A 185 -3.19 45.21 -48.72
CA ILE A 185 -2.42 44.64 -49.85
C ILE A 185 -3.13 43.39 -50.42
N THR A 186 -3.49 43.51 -51.69
CA THR A 186 -4.02 42.50 -52.60
C THR A 186 -3.03 41.37 -52.92
N LYS A 187 -3.51 40.12 -52.98
CA LYS A 187 -3.09 39.13 -54.02
C LYS A 187 -4.06 37.94 -54.09
N GLN A 188 -4.24 37.48 -55.32
CA GLN A 188 -5.29 36.61 -55.86
C GLN A 188 -5.11 35.12 -55.52
N LEU A 189 -6.23 34.38 -55.51
CA LEU A 189 -6.33 32.91 -55.51
C LEU A 189 -6.77 32.42 -56.91
N PRO A 190 -6.32 31.24 -57.39
CA PRO A 190 -6.90 30.60 -58.56
C PRO A 190 -7.92 29.50 -58.20
N THR A 191 -8.85 29.33 -59.13
CA THR A 191 -10.10 28.55 -59.18
C THR A 191 -9.92 27.04 -59.44
N LEU A 192 -10.84 26.23 -58.91
CA LEU A 192 -11.13 24.84 -59.30
C LEU A 192 -12.33 24.78 -60.29
N PRO A 193 -12.38 23.81 -61.22
CA PRO A 193 -13.53 23.67 -62.12
C PRO A 193 -14.59 22.66 -61.63
N ASN A 194 -15.83 23.05 -61.89
CA ASN A 194 -17.08 22.31 -61.80
C ASN A 194 -17.12 21.02 -62.65
N ARG A 195 -17.96 20.05 -62.26
CA ARG A 195 -19.01 19.53 -63.16
C ARG A 195 -20.17 18.85 -62.43
N THR A 196 -21.33 19.19 -62.96
CA THR A 196 -22.73 18.92 -62.62
C THR A 196 -23.23 17.57 -63.10
N SER A 197 -24.21 17.00 -62.39
CA SER A 197 -25.58 16.66 -62.85
C SER A 197 -26.16 15.41 -62.19
N SER A 198 -27.44 15.50 -61.86
CA SER A 198 -28.34 14.50 -61.27
C SER A 198 -29.54 14.29 -62.25
N PRO A 199 -30.65 13.61 -61.90
CA PRO A 199 -30.85 12.17 -61.63
C PRO A 199 -32.02 11.56 -62.46
N ALA A 200 -32.27 10.24 -62.41
CA ALA A 200 -33.61 9.69 -62.68
C ALA A 200 -33.86 8.26 -62.12
N SER A 201 -35.04 8.14 -61.51
CA SER A 201 -35.85 7.02 -61.00
C SER A 201 -35.83 5.63 -61.68
N SER A 202 -36.05 4.57 -60.88
CA SER A 202 -37.31 3.77 -60.86
C SER A 202 -37.19 2.54 -59.94
N ASN A 203 -38.34 2.08 -59.45
CA ASN A 203 -38.56 1.12 -58.36
C ASN A 203 -39.20 -0.20 -58.95
N PRO A 204 -39.69 -1.19 -58.18
CA PRO A 204 -39.17 -2.57 -58.16
C PRO A 204 -40.15 -3.67 -58.63
N SER A 205 -39.67 -4.93 -58.75
CA SER A 205 -40.52 -6.14 -58.77
C SER A 205 -39.76 -7.44 -58.45
N SER A 206 -40.22 -8.15 -57.42
CA SER A 206 -40.04 -9.60 -57.10
C SER A 206 -40.73 -10.49 -58.19
N PRO A 207 -40.58 -11.85 -58.26
CA PRO A 207 -40.71 -12.80 -57.13
C PRO A 207 -40.02 -14.21 -57.23
N THR A 208 -40.12 -15.01 -56.14
CA THR A 208 -40.36 -16.50 -55.97
C THR A 208 -39.83 -17.55 -56.99
N LEU A 209 -39.48 -18.83 -56.73
CA LEU A 209 -39.69 -19.86 -55.67
C LEU A 209 -38.86 -21.12 -56.07
N THR A 210 -38.60 -22.05 -55.13
CA THR A 210 -38.38 -23.53 -55.29
C THR A 210 -37.14 -24.04 -56.07
N SER A 211 -36.45 -25.15 -55.80
CA SER A 211 -36.62 -26.34 -54.94
C SER A 211 -35.35 -27.24 -55.00
N SER A 212 -35.07 -27.95 -53.92
CA SER A 212 -34.58 -29.36 -53.79
C SER A 212 -33.35 -29.95 -54.54
N SER A 213 -32.68 -30.83 -53.78
CA SER A 213 -31.89 -32.04 -54.13
C SER A 213 -30.46 -31.85 -54.68
N GLN A 214 -29.40 -32.29 -53.98
CA GLN A 214 -28.88 -33.66 -53.72
C GLN A 214 -27.88 -34.14 -54.81
N ILE A 215 -26.77 -34.74 -54.34
CA ILE A 215 -25.90 -35.74 -55.00
C ILE A 215 -24.58 -35.26 -55.68
N SER A 216 -23.49 -35.54 -54.94
CA SER A 216 -22.21 -36.23 -55.29
C SER A 216 -21.27 -35.78 -56.43
N SER A 217 -20.01 -35.61 -56.04
CA SER A 217 -18.76 -36.11 -56.64
C SER A 217 -18.62 -36.27 -58.16
N SER A 218 -17.60 -35.62 -58.73
CA SER A 218 -16.53 -36.31 -59.49
C SER A 218 -15.39 -35.36 -59.91
N SER A 219 -14.21 -35.97 -59.95
CA SER A 219 -12.85 -35.53 -60.25
C SER A 219 -12.50 -35.27 -61.73
N SER A 220 -11.49 -34.42 -61.97
CA SER A 220 -10.42 -34.56 -63.01
C SER A 220 -9.49 -33.34 -62.90
N VAL A 221 -8.22 -33.38 -62.45
CA VAL A 221 -6.97 -33.98 -62.99
C VAL A 221 -6.45 -33.29 -64.27
N SER A 222 -5.33 -32.57 -64.12
CA SER A 222 -4.14 -32.52 -65.02
C SER A 222 -3.03 -31.67 -64.33
N THR A 223 -2.05 -32.20 -63.58
CA THR A 223 -0.74 -32.82 -63.95
C THR A 223 0.22 -32.02 -64.84
N SER A 224 1.34 -31.57 -64.25
CA SER A 224 2.74 -31.73 -64.73
C SER A 224 3.71 -31.28 -63.61
N THR A 225 4.30 -32.17 -62.78
CA THR A 225 5.62 -32.86 -62.93
C THR A 225 6.80 -31.89 -63.11
N SER A 226 7.75 -31.78 -62.17
CA SER A 226 8.91 -32.69 -61.96
C SER A 226 9.44 -32.58 -60.50
N SER A 227 9.45 -33.66 -59.69
CA SER A 227 10.50 -34.69 -59.50
C SER A 227 11.85 -34.13 -59.01
N SER A 228 12.60 -34.66 -58.03
CA SER A 228 12.58 -35.82 -57.09
C SER A 228 14.01 -35.83 -56.49
N SER A 229 14.31 -36.21 -55.25
CA SER A 229 14.59 -37.60 -54.79
C SER A 229 15.01 -37.54 -53.29
N SER A 230 14.33 -38.19 -52.33
CA SER A 230 14.30 -39.63 -51.92
C SER A 230 15.57 -40.09 -51.18
N SER A 231 15.52 -40.58 -49.93
CA SER A 231 15.17 -41.97 -49.55
C SER A 231 14.78 -42.02 -48.04
N SER A 232 13.65 -42.56 -47.56
CA SER A 232 13.02 -43.90 -47.61
C SER A 232 13.49 -44.88 -46.53
N THR A 233 12.72 -44.90 -45.44
CA THR A 233 12.53 -45.97 -44.44
C THR A 233 11.50 -46.99 -44.91
N THR A 234 11.63 -48.27 -44.52
CA THR A 234 10.52 -49.24 -44.46
C THR A 234 10.82 -50.41 -43.50
N PRO A 235 9.79 -51.15 -43.03
CA PRO A 235 9.57 -51.50 -41.62
C PRO A 235 9.46 -53.02 -41.40
N ILE A 236 8.96 -53.51 -40.24
CA ILE A 236 8.07 -54.71 -40.12
C ILE A 236 7.54 -54.87 -38.68
N SER A 237 6.39 -55.56 -38.60
CA SER A 237 5.35 -55.68 -37.58
C SER A 237 5.48 -56.84 -36.56
N ARG A 238 4.79 -56.64 -35.42
CA ARG A 238 4.10 -57.56 -34.48
C ARG A 238 4.17 -59.09 -34.68
N GLN A 239 4.44 -59.83 -33.59
CA GLN A 239 3.53 -60.87 -33.06
C GLN A 239 3.89 -61.33 -31.62
N THR A 240 2.86 -61.84 -30.93
CA THR A 240 2.71 -62.26 -29.53
C THR A 240 3.15 -63.71 -29.24
N ARG A 241 3.72 -64.00 -28.05
CA ARG A 241 3.35 -65.17 -27.19
C ARG A 241 4.07 -65.19 -25.83
N SER A 242 3.53 -66.01 -24.94
CA SER A 242 3.53 -66.03 -23.48
C SER A 242 4.49 -67.03 -22.81
N MET A 243 4.73 -66.80 -21.51
CA MET A 243 5.04 -67.75 -20.40
C MET A 243 6.36 -68.54 -20.44
N THR A 244 7.25 -68.31 -19.45
CA THR A 244 7.59 -69.19 -18.31
C THR A 244 8.88 -68.71 -17.60
N SER A 245 8.87 -68.66 -16.27
CA SER A 245 10.04 -68.70 -15.36
C SER A 245 10.58 -70.15 -15.24
N PRO A 246 11.64 -70.51 -14.44
CA PRO A 246 12.49 -69.73 -13.51
C PRO A 246 14.01 -70.12 -13.54
N ILE A 247 14.78 -69.60 -12.56
CA ILE A 247 15.99 -70.19 -11.88
C ILE A 247 17.39 -69.60 -12.20
N ALA A 248 17.93 -68.96 -11.15
CA ALA A 248 19.30 -68.92 -10.57
C ALA A 248 20.55 -68.49 -11.36
N GLY A 249 21.45 -67.80 -10.64
CA GLY A 249 22.89 -67.87 -10.85
C GLY A 249 23.65 -66.54 -10.78
N ASP A 250 24.02 -66.15 -9.56
CA ASP A 250 25.31 -65.61 -9.08
C ASP A 250 26.30 -64.86 -10.00
N ASP A 251 26.78 -63.76 -9.41
CA ASP A 251 28.16 -63.28 -9.24
C ASP A 251 29.02 -62.66 -10.36
N ASP A 252 29.68 -61.59 -9.87
CA ASP A 252 31.00 -61.03 -10.16
C ASP A 252 31.25 -60.05 -11.34
N ASP A 253 31.50 -58.80 -10.93
CA ASP A 253 32.71 -57.99 -11.16
C ASP A 253 33.52 -58.24 -12.45
N PHE A 254 33.75 -57.18 -13.25
CA PHE A 254 35.07 -56.56 -13.41
C PHE A 254 35.07 -55.46 -14.50
N VAL A 255 35.64 -54.31 -14.12
CA VAL A 255 36.65 -53.49 -14.82
C VAL A 255 36.37 -52.97 -16.24
N VAL A 256 36.31 -51.63 -16.29
CA VAL A 256 36.39 -50.80 -17.49
C VAL A 256 37.85 -50.52 -17.84
N VAL A 257 38.29 -50.99 -19.01
CA VAL A 257 39.54 -50.58 -19.67
C VAL A 257 39.25 -49.73 -20.91
N SER A 258 40.09 -48.71 -21.03
CA SER A 258 40.29 -47.68 -22.04
C SER A 258 40.36 -48.08 -23.52
N SER A 259 39.96 -47.16 -24.39
CA SER A 259 40.63 -46.80 -25.67
C SER A 259 40.11 -45.40 -26.07
N LYS A 260 40.87 -44.31 -26.33
CA LYS A 260 42.10 -43.96 -27.07
C LYS A 260 41.91 -43.73 -28.59
N ASN A 261 42.12 -42.46 -28.99
CA ASN A 261 42.58 -41.86 -30.28
C ASN A 261 41.62 -40.79 -30.86
N ARG A 262 42.02 -39.50 -30.93
CA ARG A 262 42.83 -38.80 -31.99
C ARG A 262 42.13 -38.85 -33.37
N SER A 263 41.94 -37.79 -34.16
CA SER A 263 42.58 -36.45 -34.23
C SER A 263 41.85 -35.55 -35.26
N ASP A 264 41.97 -34.23 -35.05
CA ASP A 264 42.06 -33.09 -36.00
C ASP A 264 40.94 -32.74 -37.01
N SER A 265 40.39 -31.52 -36.85
CA SER A 265 40.46 -30.46 -37.89
C SER A 265 39.97 -29.10 -37.37
N VAL A 266 40.57 -28.05 -37.93
CA VAL A 266 40.57 -26.64 -37.52
C VAL A 266 39.41 -25.87 -38.18
N ALA A 267 38.62 -25.14 -37.39
CA ALA A 267 37.77 -24.01 -37.85
C ALA A 267 37.55 -23.00 -36.70
N GLY A 268 37.57 -21.71 -37.04
CA GLY A 268 37.76 -20.56 -36.13
C GLY A 268 36.66 -20.31 -35.07
N PRO A 269 36.91 -19.36 -34.14
CA PRO A 269 36.16 -19.28 -32.89
C PRO A 269 34.79 -18.62 -33.10
N SER A 270 33.74 -19.44 -33.14
CA SER A 270 32.39 -19.00 -32.75
C SER A 270 32.38 -18.70 -31.24
N PRO A 271 31.69 -17.65 -30.76
CA PRO A 271 31.61 -17.38 -29.32
C PRO A 271 30.99 -18.60 -28.62
N ALA A 272 31.76 -19.20 -27.72
CA ALA A 272 31.36 -20.34 -26.92
C ALA A 272 30.08 -19.98 -26.15
N THR A 273 28.95 -20.52 -26.62
CA THR A 273 27.78 -20.65 -25.76
C THR A 273 28.18 -21.70 -24.74
N ILE A 274 28.55 -21.27 -23.52
CA ILE A 274 28.67 -22.17 -22.38
C ILE A 274 27.25 -22.70 -22.14
N SER A 275 26.89 -23.81 -22.78
CA SER A 275 25.81 -24.65 -22.28
C SER A 275 26.29 -25.13 -20.92
N ILE A 276 25.78 -24.53 -19.85
CA ILE A 276 25.94 -25.06 -18.50
C ILE A 276 25.06 -26.31 -18.42
N SER A 277 25.46 -27.38 -19.12
CA SER A 277 24.85 -28.70 -19.08
C SER A 277 25.28 -29.49 -17.84
N GLY A 278 26.10 -28.90 -16.97
CA GLY A 278 26.67 -29.52 -15.76
C GLY A 278 25.96 -29.20 -14.44
N LEU A 279 24.96 -28.30 -14.41
CA LEU A 279 24.10 -28.14 -13.23
C LEU A 279 22.85 -28.98 -13.46
N SER A 280 22.86 -30.22 -12.95
CA SER A 280 21.68 -31.08 -12.97
C SER A 280 20.53 -30.35 -12.27
N ASN A 281 19.49 -30.00 -13.01
CA ASN A 281 18.27 -29.45 -12.43
C ASN A 281 17.76 -30.44 -11.38
N GLY A 282 17.76 -30.04 -10.11
CA GLY A 282 17.21 -30.84 -9.03
C GLY A 282 15.75 -31.14 -9.33
N THR A 283 15.39 -32.42 -9.38
CA THR A 283 13.99 -32.82 -9.42
C THR A 283 13.43 -32.78 -8.00
N ASP A 284 12.17 -32.35 -7.85
CA ASP A 284 11.46 -32.54 -6.58
C ASP A 284 11.25 -34.04 -6.30
N ARG A 285 10.73 -34.38 -5.12
CA ARG A 285 10.41 -35.78 -4.77
C ARG A 285 9.43 -36.48 -5.74
N ASN A 286 8.78 -35.72 -6.63
CA ASN A 286 7.87 -36.23 -7.66
C ASN A 286 8.49 -36.19 -9.08
N GLY A 287 9.80 -35.96 -9.21
CA GLY A 287 10.47 -35.89 -10.51
C GLY A 287 10.27 -34.58 -11.27
N LYS A 288 9.64 -33.55 -10.69
CA LYS A 288 9.45 -32.26 -11.37
C LYS A 288 10.73 -31.45 -11.34
N MET A 289 11.18 -30.94 -12.48
CA MET A 289 12.27 -29.97 -12.52
C MET A 289 11.93 -28.75 -11.66
N ILE A 290 12.77 -28.48 -10.66
CA ILE A 290 12.74 -27.25 -9.89
C ILE A 290 13.78 -26.32 -10.48
N SER A 291 13.35 -25.10 -10.79
CA SER A 291 14.26 -24.05 -11.19
C SER A 291 15.14 -23.62 -10.01
N ILE A 292 16.37 -23.22 -10.28
CA ILE A 292 17.34 -22.70 -9.28
C ILE A 292 16.78 -21.47 -8.55
N SER A 293 15.89 -20.70 -9.18
CA SER A 293 15.10 -19.64 -8.54
C SER A 293 14.05 -20.14 -7.53
N GLY A 294 13.92 -21.45 -7.34
CA GLY A 294 12.93 -22.09 -6.47
C GLY A 294 11.52 -22.09 -7.05
N ALA A 295 11.38 -21.80 -8.33
CA ALA A 295 10.13 -21.92 -9.05
C ALA A 295 9.95 -23.34 -9.55
N SER A 296 8.76 -23.89 -9.43
CA SER A 296 8.38 -25.08 -10.20
C SER A 296 7.15 -24.78 -11.02
N ILE A 297 7.06 -25.40 -12.20
CA ILE A 297 5.84 -25.38 -13.00
C ILE A 297 4.81 -26.25 -12.27
N SER A 298 3.81 -25.59 -11.70
CA SER A 298 2.67 -26.26 -11.08
C SER A 298 1.69 -26.73 -12.15
N ASP A 299 1.37 -25.85 -13.10
CA ASP A 299 0.37 -26.09 -14.15
C ASP A 299 0.85 -25.53 -15.48
N LYS A 300 0.49 -26.26 -16.56
CA LYS A 300 0.59 -25.84 -17.96
C LYS A 300 -0.75 -26.15 -18.59
N ILE A 301 -1.51 -25.11 -18.97
CA ILE A 301 -2.83 -25.28 -19.60
C ILE A 301 -2.84 -24.57 -20.95
N LYS A 302 -3.27 -25.27 -22.00
CA LYS A 302 -3.41 -24.68 -23.34
C LYS A 302 -4.52 -23.64 -23.35
N HIS A 303 -4.25 -22.48 -23.94
CA HIS A 303 -5.29 -21.48 -24.19
C HIS A 303 -6.19 -21.96 -25.33
N PHE A 304 -7.48 -22.11 -25.09
CA PHE A 304 -8.42 -22.68 -26.06
C PHE A 304 -9.02 -21.65 -27.02
N GLY A 305 -8.77 -20.36 -26.81
CA GLY A 305 -9.39 -19.28 -27.57
C GLY A 305 -8.82 -19.04 -28.97
N GLY A 306 -7.97 -19.93 -29.50
CA GLY A 306 -7.29 -19.74 -30.80
C GLY A 306 -6.15 -18.70 -30.75
N GLY A 307 -6.35 -17.61 -30.00
CA GLY A 307 -5.39 -16.55 -29.79
C GLY A 307 -4.45 -16.77 -28.60
N ASN A 308 -3.30 -16.09 -28.66
CA ASN A 308 -2.30 -16.07 -27.59
C ASN A 308 -2.78 -15.11 -26.49
N ILE A 309 -2.56 -15.49 -25.22
CA ILE A 309 -2.83 -14.60 -24.08
C ILE A 309 -1.92 -13.38 -24.17
N THR A 310 -2.51 -12.20 -24.28
CA THR A 310 -1.82 -10.91 -24.43
C THR A 310 -1.72 -10.14 -23.12
N THR A 311 -2.65 -10.36 -22.19
CA THR A 311 -2.69 -9.66 -20.90
C THR A 311 -3.36 -10.51 -19.82
N MET A 312 -3.02 -10.26 -18.56
CA MET A 312 -3.57 -10.97 -17.40
C MET A 312 -3.73 -10.04 -16.21
N VAL A 313 -4.73 -10.32 -15.37
CA VAL A 313 -4.95 -9.61 -14.10
C VAL A 313 -5.39 -10.56 -13.00
N ALA A 314 -4.93 -10.29 -11.78
CA ALA A 314 -5.36 -10.99 -10.58
C ALA A 314 -6.57 -10.30 -9.95
N ILE A 315 -7.63 -11.06 -9.69
CA ILE A 315 -8.84 -10.56 -9.00
C ILE A 315 -8.84 -10.98 -7.54
N THR A 316 -8.42 -12.21 -7.29
CA THR A 316 -8.22 -12.74 -5.94
C THR A 316 -6.95 -13.56 -5.91
N LYS A 317 -6.54 -14.01 -4.72
CA LYS A 317 -5.45 -14.99 -4.55
C LYS A 317 -5.57 -16.23 -5.44
N ASN A 318 -6.79 -16.63 -5.78
CA ASN A 318 -7.08 -17.88 -6.48
C ASN A 318 -7.78 -17.67 -7.83
N LYS A 319 -8.01 -16.41 -8.26
CA LYS A 319 -8.78 -16.12 -9.48
C LYS A 319 -8.01 -15.09 -10.30
N ILE A 320 -7.67 -15.44 -11.53
CA ILE A 320 -7.06 -14.54 -12.51
C ILE A 320 -7.92 -14.49 -13.76
N TRP A 321 -7.90 -13.35 -14.47
CA TRP A 321 -8.50 -13.21 -15.79
C TRP A 321 -7.39 -12.99 -16.81
N SER A 322 -7.59 -13.49 -18.02
CA SER A 322 -6.68 -13.30 -19.14
C SER A 322 -7.44 -12.76 -20.35
N GLY A 323 -6.80 -11.88 -21.11
CA GLY A 323 -7.27 -11.42 -22.41
C GLY A 323 -6.37 -11.98 -23.51
N ASP A 324 -6.92 -12.23 -24.69
CA ASP A 324 -6.18 -12.76 -25.83
C ASP A 324 -6.17 -11.86 -27.07
N ARG A 325 -5.43 -12.31 -28.08
CA ARG A 325 -5.31 -11.62 -29.38
C ARG A 325 -6.61 -11.59 -30.20
N GLU A 326 -7.55 -12.47 -29.94
CA GLU A 326 -8.82 -12.56 -30.68
C GLU A 326 -9.95 -11.74 -30.04
N GLY A 327 -9.70 -11.13 -28.88
CA GLY A 327 -10.69 -10.35 -28.15
C GLY A 327 -11.45 -11.15 -27.09
N ASN A 328 -11.00 -12.36 -26.77
CA ASN A 328 -11.58 -13.20 -25.71
C ASN A 328 -11.03 -12.83 -24.33
N ILE A 329 -11.90 -12.82 -23.34
CA ILE A 329 -11.55 -12.84 -21.91
C ILE A 329 -11.84 -14.24 -21.37
N VAL A 330 -10.88 -14.81 -20.66
CA VAL A 330 -11.00 -16.12 -20.00
C VAL A 330 -10.69 -15.97 -18.52
N THR A 331 -11.50 -16.62 -17.69
CA THR A 331 -11.30 -16.63 -16.24
C THR A 331 -10.67 -17.94 -15.81
N TRP A 332 -9.80 -17.89 -14.80
CA TRP A 332 -9.08 -19.04 -14.29
C TRP A 332 -9.19 -19.06 -12.77
N THR A 333 -9.50 -20.22 -12.20
CA THR A 333 -9.60 -20.39 -10.76
C THR A 333 -8.70 -21.53 -10.29
N THR A 334 -7.92 -21.31 -9.25
CA THR A 334 -7.18 -22.35 -8.55
C THR A 334 -8.09 -22.94 -7.48
N SER A 335 -8.48 -24.20 -7.68
CA SER A 335 -9.40 -24.87 -6.78
C SER A 335 -8.60 -25.43 -5.60
N ARG A 336 -8.81 -24.90 -4.39
CA ARG A 336 -8.38 -25.54 -3.14
C ARG A 336 -9.36 -26.65 -2.78
N VAL A 337 -9.46 -27.69 -3.61
CA VAL A 337 -10.22 -28.87 -3.17
C VAL A 337 -9.36 -29.58 -2.13
N THR A 338 -9.99 -29.88 -1.01
CA THR A 338 -9.44 -30.59 0.14
C THR A 338 -8.59 -31.79 -0.30
N ASP A 339 -7.30 -31.72 0.00
CA ASP A 339 -6.29 -32.77 0.00
C ASP A 339 -5.69 -33.30 -1.33
N GLU A 340 -6.25 -32.97 -2.50
CA GLU A 340 -5.62 -33.38 -3.77
C GLU A 340 -5.27 -32.17 -4.66
N ARG A 341 -3.99 -31.74 -4.57
CA ARG A 341 -3.24 -30.77 -5.40
C ARG A 341 -4.08 -29.64 -6.00
N ASP A 342 -3.83 -28.39 -5.57
CA ASP A 342 -4.34 -27.18 -6.23
C ASP A 342 -4.16 -27.29 -7.76
N ARG A 343 -5.25 -27.47 -8.52
CA ARG A 343 -5.22 -27.47 -9.98
C ARG A 343 -5.86 -26.21 -10.53
N LEU A 344 -5.28 -25.68 -11.59
CA LEU A 344 -5.87 -24.59 -12.34
C LEU A 344 -7.09 -25.09 -13.13
N LYS A 345 -8.25 -24.48 -12.93
CA LYS A 345 -9.47 -24.75 -13.67
C LYS A 345 -9.81 -23.54 -14.54
N LYS A 346 -10.07 -23.80 -15.83
CA LYS A 346 -10.68 -22.82 -16.72
C LYS A 346 -12.10 -22.57 -16.23
N GLY A 347 -12.40 -21.30 -15.98
CA GLY A 347 -13.75 -20.86 -15.72
C GLY A 347 -14.44 -20.53 -17.03
N SER A 348 -15.03 -19.37 -17.05
CA SER A 348 -15.97 -18.94 -18.06
C SER A 348 -15.25 -18.00 -19.07
N GLN A 349 -15.70 -17.99 -20.34
CA GLN A 349 -15.05 -17.34 -21.49
C GLN A 349 -16.06 -16.54 -22.30
N TRP A 350 -15.66 -15.36 -22.75
CA TRP A 350 -16.50 -14.45 -23.55
C TRP A 350 -15.63 -13.63 -24.51
N ARG A 351 -16.23 -13.14 -25.60
CA ARG A 351 -15.55 -12.34 -26.64
C ARG A 351 -16.16 -10.94 -26.75
N PRO A 352 -15.86 -10.04 -25.81
CA PRO A 352 -16.44 -8.71 -25.82
C PRO A 352 -15.82 -7.73 -26.82
N HIS A 353 -14.57 -8.00 -27.22
CA HIS A 353 -13.81 -7.14 -28.11
C HIS A 353 -13.74 -7.75 -29.50
N SER A 354 -13.79 -6.91 -30.53
CA SER A 354 -13.63 -7.33 -31.92
C SER A 354 -12.16 -7.46 -32.34
N GLN A 355 -11.24 -6.96 -31.51
CA GLN A 355 -9.79 -7.03 -31.73
C GLN A 355 -9.06 -7.46 -30.45
N ALA A 356 -7.73 -7.60 -30.54
CA ALA A 356 -6.87 -8.02 -29.45
C ALA A 356 -7.10 -7.20 -28.17
N ILE A 357 -7.22 -7.89 -27.04
CA ILE A 357 -7.22 -7.25 -25.73
C ILE A 357 -5.77 -6.90 -25.41
N THR A 358 -5.49 -5.64 -25.10
CA THR A 358 -4.13 -5.16 -24.85
C THR A 358 -3.85 -5.00 -23.36
N SER A 359 -4.89 -4.71 -22.56
CA SER A 359 -4.74 -4.49 -21.13
C SER A 359 -5.95 -4.99 -20.35
N LEU A 360 -5.67 -5.62 -19.20
CA LEU A 360 -6.65 -5.96 -18.18
C LEU A 360 -6.23 -5.32 -16.85
N LEU A 361 -7.20 -4.77 -16.15
CA LEU A 361 -6.98 -4.08 -14.88
C LEU A 361 -8.11 -4.41 -13.91
N TYR A 362 -7.81 -4.66 -12.64
CA TYR A 362 -8.80 -4.94 -11.62
C TYR A 362 -8.80 -3.80 -10.62
N SER A 363 -9.91 -3.08 -10.51
CA SER A 363 -10.09 -2.04 -9.49
C SER A 363 -10.76 -2.64 -8.26
N PRO A 364 -10.06 -2.75 -7.12
CA PRO A 364 -10.65 -3.28 -5.90
C PRO A 364 -11.73 -2.36 -5.34
N ALA A 365 -11.59 -1.04 -5.51
CA ALA A 365 -12.52 -0.02 -5.02
C ALA A 365 -13.91 -0.20 -5.65
N GLN A 366 -13.96 -0.39 -6.96
CA GLN A 366 -15.23 -0.55 -7.70
C GLN A 366 -15.68 -2.01 -7.79
N LYS A 367 -14.82 -2.96 -7.41
CA LYS A 367 -15.03 -4.40 -7.62
C LYS A 367 -15.22 -4.75 -9.11
N TYR A 368 -14.64 -3.95 -10.01
CA TYR A 368 -14.72 -4.14 -11.46
C TYR A 368 -13.39 -4.60 -12.06
N VAL A 369 -13.49 -5.32 -13.18
CA VAL A 369 -12.37 -5.57 -14.07
C VAL A 369 -12.58 -4.73 -15.31
N PHE A 370 -11.55 -4.03 -15.75
CA PHE A 370 -11.55 -3.27 -17.00
C PHE A 370 -10.74 -4.01 -18.04
N SER A 371 -11.27 -4.14 -19.25
CA SER A 371 -10.56 -4.64 -20.42
C SER A 371 -10.44 -3.55 -21.46
N ALA A 372 -9.23 -3.34 -21.98
CA ALA A 372 -8.97 -2.41 -23.06
C ALA A 372 -8.45 -3.15 -24.30
N SER A 373 -8.80 -2.67 -25.49
CA SER A 373 -8.51 -3.34 -26.75
C SER A 373 -8.11 -2.37 -27.85
N LEU A 374 -7.52 -2.94 -28.92
CA LEU A 374 -7.25 -2.24 -30.17
C LEU A 374 -8.52 -1.82 -30.92
N ASP A 375 -9.69 -2.35 -30.55
CA ASP A 375 -10.99 -1.90 -31.09
C ASP A 375 -11.46 -0.53 -30.53
N CYS A 376 -10.56 0.18 -29.84
CA CYS A 376 -10.78 1.46 -29.18
C CYS A 376 -11.78 1.40 -28.01
N LYS A 377 -12.13 0.21 -27.47
CA LYS A 377 -13.08 0.11 -26.35
C LYS A 377 -12.41 -0.23 -25.02
N ILE A 378 -12.97 0.34 -23.96
CA ILE A 378 -12.76 -0.06 -22.56
C ILE A 378 -14.08 -0.64 -22.06
N CYS A 379 -14.10 -1.92 -21.69
CA CYS A 379 -15.28 -2.57 -21.11
C CYS A 379 -15.07 -2.78 -19.61
N ALA A 380 -16.07 -2.43 -18.81
CA ALA A 380 -16.10 -2.64 -17.36
C ALA A 380 -16.94 -3.88 -17.02
N TRP A 381 -16.40 -4.77 -16.21
CA TRP A 381 -16.98 -6.08 -15.89
C TRP A 381 -17.18 -6.23 -14.40
N ASN A 382 -18.34 -6.72 -13.99
CA ASN A 382 -18.55 -7.13 -12.62
C ASN A 382 -17.74 -8.40 -12.34
N LYS A 383 -16.87 -8.35 -11.32
CA LYS A 383 -15.95 -9.46 -11.00
C LYS A 383 -16.65 -10.75 -10.56
N SER A 384 -17.88 -10.63 -10.06
CA SER A 384 -18.64 -11.69 -9.37
C SER A 384 -19.47 -12.51 -10.36
N ASP A 385 -20.29 -11.85 -11.17
CA ASP A 385 -21.21 -12.47 -12.12
C ASP A 385 -20.75 -12.38 -13.59
N PHE A 386 -19.64 -11.69 -13.85
CA PHE A 386 -19.04 -11.51 -15.17
C PHE A 386 -19.90 -10.69 -16.15
N THR A 387 -20.90 -9.99 -15.66
CA THR A 387 -21.74 -9.13 -16.49
C THR A 387 -20.98 -7.89 -16.96
N LEU A 388 -21.24 -7.47 -18.20
CA LEU A 388 -20.77 -6.19 -18.72
C LEU A 388 -21.55 -5.08 -18.02
N VAL A 389 -20.85 -4.21 -17.30
CA VAL A 389 -21.43 -3.06 -16.61
C VAL A 389 -21.61 -1.90 -17.60
N TYR A 390 -20.55 -1.54 -18.30
CA TYR A 390 -20.59 -0.50 -19.35
C TYR A 390 -19.41 -0.64 -20.32
N CYS A 391 -19.46 0.08 -21.45
CA CYS A 391 -18.40 0.18 -22.42
C CYS A 391 -18.13 1.65 -22.79
N HIS A 392 -16.87 2.08 -22.68
CA HIS A 392 -16.40 3.39 -23.10
C HIS A 392 -15.63 3.27 -24.41
N THR A 393 -15.92 4.12 -25.40
CA THR A 393 -15.19 4.15 -26.67
C THR A 393 -14.17 5.29 -26.65
N ALA A 394 -12.90 4.93 -26.64
CA ALA A 394 -11.78 5.86 -26.77
C ALA A 394 -11.61 6.33 -28.23
N ARG A 395 -10.91 7.45 -28.41
CA ARG A 395 -10.62 8.02 -29.74
C ARG A 395 -9.53 7.28 -30.52
N ILE A 396 -8.75 6.44 -29.82
CA ILE A 396 -7.57 5.77 -30.34
C ILE A 396 -7.53 4.32 -29.85
N PRO A 397 -6.89 3.40 -30.60
CA PRO A 397 -6.60 2.06 -30.13
C PRO A 397 -5.81 2.11 -28.81
N ILE A 398 -6.20 1.30 -27.84
CA ILE A 398 -5.61 1.35 -26.50
C ILE A 398 -4.52 0.28 -26.42
N TYR A 399 -3.31 0.65 -26.00
CA TYR A 399 -2.18 -0.26 -25.88
C TYR A 399 -1.89 -0.65 -24.43
N GLN A 400 -2.09 0.27 -23.49
CA GLN A 400 -1.86 0.02 -22.07
C GLN A 400 -2.84 0.85 -21.23
N MET A 401 -3.26 0.28 -20.10
CA MET A 401 -4.10 0.93 -19.10
C MET A 401 -3.55 0.61 -17.70
N ILE A 402 -3.60 1.59 -16.79
CA ILE A 402 -3.18 1.48 -15.40
C ILE A 402 -4.23 2.14 -14.48
N GLU A 403 -4.38 1.60 -13.27
CA GLU A 403 -5.16 2.26 -12.20
C GLU A 403 -4.30 3.38 -11.60
N THR A 404 -4.91 4.49 -11.21
CA THR A 404 -4.22 5.52 -10.43
C THR A 404 -4.48 5.35 -8.94
N ASN A 405 -3.73 6.05 -8.08
CA ASN A 405 -4.01 6.05 -6.64
C ASN A 405 -5.29 6.82 -6.28
N GLN A 406 -5.83 7.61 -7.21
CA GLN A 406 -7.15 8.23 -7.03
C GLN A 406 -8.24 7.19 -7.32
N PRO A 407 -9.24 7.06 -6.42
CA PRO A 407 -10.35 6.15 -6.65
C PRO A 407 -11.05 6.55 -7.95
N ASN A 408 -11.45 5.55 -8.73
CA ASN A 408 -12.25 5.72 -9.95
C ASN A 408 -11.54 6.34 -11.16
N MET A 409 -10.23 6.54 -11.08
CA MET A 409 -9.46 7.14 -12.15
C MET A 409 -8.50 6.13 -12.77
N LEU A 410 -8.65 5.91 -14.08
CA LEU A 410 -7.73 5.11 -14.89
C LEU A 410 -6.92 6.01 -15.80
N ILE A 411 -5.70 5.60 -16.14
CA ILE A 411 -4.94 6.21 -17.22
C ILE A 411 -4.72 5.17 -18.29
N TYR A 412 -5.00 5.54 -19.53
CA TYR A 412 -4.72 4.70 -20.68
C TYR A 412 -3.94 5.48 -21.73
N CYS A 413 -3.16 4.77 -22.53
CA CYS A 413 -2.47 5.36 -23.67
C CYS A 413 -2.66 4.52 -24.92
N GLY A 414 -2.44 5.18 -26.04
CA GLY A 414 -2.29 4.50 -27.31
C GLY A 414 -2.04 5.46 -28.46
N TYR A 415 -2.14 4.93 -29.66
CA TYR A 415 -1.88 5.69 -30.87
C TYR A 415 -2.58 5.10 -32.10
N SER A 416 -2.79 5.94 -33.09
CA SER A 416 -3.05 5.61 -34.49
C SER A 416 -1.91 6.18 -35.35
N ASP A 417 -2.02 6.07 -36.67
CA ASP A 417 -0.98 6.56 -37.59
C ASP A 417 -0.64 8.05 -37.38
N ASN A 418 -1.63 8.85 -37.02
CA ASN A 418 -1.50 10.31 -36.94
C ASN A 418 -1.71 10.89 -35.54
N VAL A 419 -2.24 10.11 -34.59
CA VAL A 419 -2.64 10.62 -33.27
C VAL A 419 -2.05 9.75 -32.19
N THR A 420 -1.39 10.36 -31.22
CA THR A 420 -0.92 9.68 -30.01
C THR A 420 -1.54 10.38 -28.82
N SER A 421 -2.19 9.63 -27.93
CA SER A 421 -2.86 10.20 -26.77
C SER A 421 -2.62 9.39 -25.51
N ILE A 422 -2.57 10.11 -24.40
CA ILE A 422 -2.67 9.59 -23.05
C ILE A 422 -3.91 10.24 -22.47
N CYS A 423 -4.84 9.45 -21.97
CA CYS A 423 -6.11 9.95 -21.46
C CYS A 423 -6.26 9.56 -20.00
N LEU A 424 -6.83 10.48 -19.23
CA LEU A 424 -7.34 10.24 -17.90
C LEU A 424 -8.83 9.89 -18.00
N PHE A 425 -9.22 8.73 -17.50
CA PHE A 425 -10.57 8.20 -17.60
C PHE A 425 -11.24 8.12 -16.24
N ASP A 426 -12.30 8.90 -16.07
CA ASP A 426 -13.20 8.79 -14.92
C ASP A 426 -14.19 7.66 -15.18
N THR A 427 -14.07 6.59 -14.42
CA THR A 427 -14.88 5.38 -14.55
C THR A 427 -16.33 5.57 -14.09
N VAL A 428 -16.59 6.53 -13.19
CA VAL A 428 -17.95 6.81 -12.69
C VAL A 428 -18.68 7.69 -13.69
N GLN A 429 -18.04 8.75 -14.15
CA GLN A 429 -18.63 9.66 -15.14
C GLN A 429 -18.58 9.09 -16.57
N GLN A 430 -17.74 8.08 -16.81
CA GLN A 430 -17.46 7.51 -18.13
C GLN A 430 -16.93 8.55 -19.13
N VAL A 431 -16.25 9.58 -18.61
CA VAL A 431 -15.65 10.66 -19.39
C VAL A 431 -14.14 10.48 -19.40
N SER A 432 -13.55 10.48 -20.60
CA SER A 432 -12.11 10.56 -20.79
C SER A 432 -11.69 11.99 -21.11
N ARG A 433 -10.54 12.39 -20.57
CA ARG A 433 -9.90 13.68 -20.83
C ARG A 433 -8.50 13.43 -21.36
N ASP A 434 -8.20 13.98 -22.52
CA ASP A 434 -6.84 13.94 -23.09
C ASP A 434 -5.89 14.72 -22.17
N ILE A 435 -4.77 14.11 -21.81
CA ILE A 435 -3.68 14.76 -21.09
C ILE A 435 -2.79 15.41 -22.15
N PRO A 436 -2.58 16.74 -22.14
CA PRO A 436 -1.81 17.43 -23.17
C PRO A 436 -0.30 17.23 -22.97
N LEU A 437 0.16 15.98 -22.94
CA LEU A 437 1.58 15.67 -22.68
C LEU A 437 2.50 16.30 -23.74
N HIS A 438 2.04 16.40 -24.98
CA HIS A 438 2.81 17.03 -26.07
C HIS A 438 3.20 18.48 -25.78
N SER A 439 2.33 19.30 -25.16
CA SER A 439 2.67 20.68 -24.81
C SER A 439 3.73 20.74 -23.70
N PHE A 440 3.74 19.77 -22.79
CA PHE A 440 4.78 19.65 -21.77
C PHE A 440 6.10 19.16 -22.38
N LEU A 441 6.05 18.21 -23.31
CA LEU A 441 7.24 17.67 -23.95
C LEU A 441 7.96 18.71 -24.82
N SER A 442 7.25 19.69 -25.40
CA SER A 442 7.88 20.81 -26.10
C SER A 442 8.66 21.75 -25.19
N GLN A 443 8.37 21.77 -23.89
CA GLN A 443 9.02 22.65 -22.91
C GLN A 443 10.27 22.02 -22.26
N LEU A 444 10.47 20.71 -22.40
CA LEU A 444 11.60 20.02 -21.79
C LEU A 444 12.88 20.25 -22.59
N SER A 445 13.81 21.01 -22.02
CA SER A 445 15.21 21.04 -22.47
C SER A 445 15.81 19.65 -22.31
N TYR A 446 16.17 19.02 -23.43
CA TYR A 446 16.81 17.72 -23.47
C TYR A 446 18.05 17.71 -22.55
N VAL A 447 18.14 16.76 -21.61
CA VAL A 447 19.38 16.55 -20.83
C VAL A 447 20.32 15.71 -21.68
N PRO A 448 21.39 16.28 -22.26
CA PRO A 448 22.29 15.51 -23.11
C PRO A 448 23.06 14.52 -22.23
N GLN A 449 22.91 13.22 -22.46
CA GLN A 449 23.82 12.23 -21.86
C GLN A 449 25.16 12.30 -22.60
N THR A 450 26.13 13.02 -22.03
CA THR A 450 27.45 13.28 -22.63
C THR A 450 28.43 12.09 -22.59
N LEU A 451 27.97 10.85 -22.38
CA LEU A 451 28.84 9.74 -21.97
C LEU A 451 28.99 8.60 -22.98
N PHE A 452 28.54 8.76 -24.22
CA PHE A 452 28.96 7.87 -25.29
C PHE A 452 29.88 8.60 -26.26
N PRO A 453 31.08 8.08 -26.55
CA PRO A 453 31.83 8.51 -27.72
C PRO A 453 30.96 8.18 -28.93
N GLN A 454 30.35 9.20 -29.53
CA GLN A 454 29.66 9.07 -30.79
C GLN A 454 30.70 8.60 -31.81
N THR A 455 30.65 7.33 -32.17
CA THR A 455 31.32 6.86 -33.37
C THR A 455 30.81 7.72 -34.53
N THR A 456 31.73 8.21 -35.36
CA THR A 456 31.61 9.25 -36.39
C THR A 456 30.65 8.92 -37.56
N ILE A 457 29.61 8.13 -37.32
CA ILE A 457 28.63 7.69 -38.29
C ILE A 457 27.54 8.76 -38.43
N ASN A 458 27.65 9.62 -39.45
CA ASN A 458 26.59 10.46 -40.05
C ASN A 458 25.43 10.89 -39.12
N SER A 459 25.74 11.64 -38.06
CA SER A 459 24.77 12.11 -37.05
C SER A 459 23.75 13.14 -37.60
N ASN A 460 24.04 13.78 -38.74
CA ASN A 460 23.18 14.84 -39.30
C ASN A 460 21.88 14.33 -39.95
N VAL A 461 21.80 13.08 -40.41
CA VAL A 461 20.60 12.57 -41.11
C VAL A 461 19.55 12.01 -40.13
N LYS A 462 19.97 11.48 -38.98
CA LYS A 462 19.06 10.81 -38.02
C LYS A 462 18.25 11.78 -37.17
N ASN A 463 18.81 12.93 -36.80
CA ASN A 463 18.11 13.91 -35.97
C ASN A 463 16.94 14.60 -36.71
N VAL A 464 17.02 14.75 -38.04
CA VAL A 464 15.98 15.41 -38.84
C VAL A 464 14.74 14.53 -39.01
N ARG A 465 14.89 13.19 -39.11
CA ARG A 465 13.73 12.28 -39.26
C ARG A 465 12.94 12.12 -37.96
N ARG A 466 13.60 12.05 -36.80
CA ARG A 466 12.92 11.91 -35.48
C ARG A 466 11.96 13.05 -35.14
N GLN A 467 12.11 14.23 -35.76
CA GLN A 467 11.25 15.38 -35.49
C GLN A 467 9.90 15.34 -36.23
N LYS A 468 9.72 14.50 -37.25
CA LYS A 468 8.48 14.48 -38.04
C LYS A 468 7.44 13.45 -37.59
N GLU A 469 7.85 12.35 -36.97
CA GLU A 469 6.91 11.32 -36.52
C GLU A 469 6.37 11.63 -35.11
N PRO A 470 5.05 11.45 -34.87
CA PRO A 470 4.49 11.67 -33.54
C PRO A 470 4.99 10.60 -32.56
N ARG A 471 5.40 11.02 -31.37
CA ARG A 471 5.81 10.11 -30.27
C ARG A 471 4.68 9.16 -29.90
N LYS A 472 4.83 7.86 -30.18
CA LYS A 472 3.84 6.84 -29.82
C LYS A 472 4.09 6.38 -28.39
N PHE A 473 3.07 6.42 -27.53
CA PHE A 473 3.17 5.93 -26.16
C PHE A 473 2.88 4.44 -26.13
N THR A 474 3.90 3.64 -25.80
CA THR A 474 3.86 2.18 -25.95
C THR A 474 3.63 1.44 -24.64
N LYS A 475 4.16 1.96 -23.52
CA LYS A 475 4.01 1.36 -22.18
C LYS A 475 3.78 2.41 -21.11
N LEU A 476 3.00 2.03 -20.10
CA LEU A 476 2.74 2.78 -18.87
C LEU A 476 3.05 1.88 -17.68
N LEU A 477 3.67 2.45 -16.66
CA LEU A 477 3.92 1.79 -15.38
C LEU A 477 3.70 2.80 -14.25
N LEU A 478 2.77 2.49 -13.35
CA LEU A 478 2.60 3.26 -12.11
C LEU A 478 3.70 2.89 -11.12
N VAL A 479 4.38 3.89 -10.58
CA VAL A 479 5.41 3.75 -9.57
C VAL A 479 5.19 4.79 -8.48
N ASP A 480 4.70 4.33 -7.32
CA ASP A 480 4.17 5.19 -6.27
C ASP A 480 3.04 6.08 -6.81
N ASP A 481 3.19 7.41 -6.76
CA ASP A 481 2.26 8.40 -7.34
C ASP A 481 2.68 8.89 -8.74
N ARG A 482 3.78 8.35 -9.28
CA ARG A 482 4.35 8.76 -10.57
C ARG A 482 4.11 7.69 -11.63
N ILE A 483 4.14 8.12 -12.89
CA ILE A 483 3.89 7.29 -14.05
C ILE A 483 5.15 7.31 -14.90
N VAL A 484 5.70 6.13 -15.15
CA VAL A 484 6.75 5.94 -16.14
C VAL A 484 6.08 5.62 -17.48
N ILE A 485 6.40 6.43 -18.49
CA ILE A 485 5.88 6.32 -19.84
C ILE A 485 7.05 5.98 -20.76
N ALA A 486 6.92 4.90 -21.53
CA ALA A 486 7.86 4.57 -22.59
C ALA A 486 7.31 5.01 -23.95
N THR A 487 8.18 5.58 -24.79
CA THR A 487 7.83 6.02 -26.15
C THR A 487 8.48 5.15 -27.23
N SER A 488 7.95 5.22 -28.46
CA SER A 488 8.56 4.65 -29.67
C SER A 488 9.81 5.39 -30.16
N HIS A 489 10.28 6.39 -29.41
CA HIS A 489 11.54 7.08 -29.69
C HIS A 489 12.67 6.62 -28.77
N GLY A 490 12.41 5.61 -27.92
CA GLY A 490 13.36 5.20 -26.90
C GLY A 490 13.40 6.12 -25.68
N GLU A 491 12.38 6.93 -25.45
CA GLU A 491 12.37 7.86 -24.31
C GLU A 491 11.63 7.22 -23.13
N LEU A 492 12.18 7.38 -21.93
CA LEU A 492 11.52 7.14 -20.65
C LEU A 492 11.15 8.47 -20.02
N ILE A 493 9.86 8.70 -19.81
CA ILE A 493 9.33 9.91 -19.19
C ILE A 493 8.78 9.52 -17.81
N LEU A 494 9.29 10.14 -16.76
CA LEU A 494 8.73 10.04 -15.41
C LEU A 494 7.84 11.26 -15.16
N TRP A 495 6.54 11.03 -15.09
CA TRP A 495 5.52 12.06 -15.00
C TRP A 495 4.71 11.93 -13.71
N SER A 496 4.46 13.05 -13.03
CA SER A 496 3.52 13.12 -11.90
C SER A 496 2.24 13.81 -12.38
N PRO A 497 1.13 13.08 -12.59
CA PRO A 497 -0.13 13.68 -13.06
C PRO A 497 -0.66 14.74 -12.09
N TRP A 498 -0.38 14.59 -10.80
CA TRP A 498 -0.92 15.43 -9.73
C TRP A 498 -0.19 16.76 -9.61
N ASP A 499 1.12 16.77 -9.91
CA ASP A 499 1.93 17.99 -9.85
C ASP A 499 1.84 18.82 -11.14
N GLY A 500 1.21 18.27 -12.19
CA GLY A 500 1.13 18.88 -13.52
C GLY A 500 2.49 19.11 -14.18
N LYS A 501 3.57 18.49 -13.68
CA LYS A 501 4.94 18.67 -14.16
C LYS A 501 5.54 17.34 -14.57
N VAL A 502 6.21 17.31 -15.72
CA VAL A 502 7.12 16.21 -16.06
C VAL A 502 8.31 16.31 -15.13
N CYS A 503 8.56 15.24 -14.37
CA CYS A 503 9.62 15.24 -13.37
C CYS A 503 10.98 15.06 -14.05
N LEU A 504 11.11 14.06 -14.92
CA LEU A 504 12.36 13.67 -15.55
C LEU A 504 12.10 13.00 -16.91
N MET A 505 13.05 13.13 -17.83
CA MET A 505 13.06 12.42 -19.12
C MET A 505 14.46 11.87 -19.37
N ALA A 506 14.55 10.63 -19.85
CA ALA A 506 15.81 9.98 -20.21
C ALA A 506 15.69 9.32 -21.59
N ASP A 507 16.65 9.58 -22.48
CA ASP A 507 16.80 8.83 -23.73
C ASP A 507 17.54 7.52 -23.46
N VAL A 508 16.96 6.41 -23.88
CA VAL A 508 17.53 5.05 -23.82
C VAL A 508 18.49 4.82 -25.00
N GLY A 509 18.39 5.61 -26.07
CA GLY A 509 19.27 5.60 -27.25
C GLY A 509 18.82 4.70 -28.40
N TYR A 510 17.72 3.94 -28.25
CA TYR A 510 17.26 2.91 -29.18
C TYR A 510 15.75 3.03 -29.43
N GLN A 511 15.28 2.68 -30.63
CA GLN A 511 13.95 3.12 -31.11
C GLN A 511 12.78 2.58 -30.28
N ASP A 512 12.75 1.29 -29.94
CA ASP A 512 11.58 0.72 -29.25
C ASP A 512 11.92 0.08 -27.91
N ILE A 513 11.22 0.54 -26.87
CA ILE A 513 11.25 -0.06 -25.55
C ILE A 513 10.18 -1.17 -25.50
N THR A 514 10.62 -2.43 -25.49
CA THR A 514 9.71 -3.59 -25.49
C THR A 514 9.17 -3.94 -24.11
N ALA A 515 9.96 -3.67 -23.07
CA ALA A 515 9.59 -3.96 -21.69
C ALA A 515 10.10 -2.89 -20.73
N ILE A 516 9.28 -2.59 -19.72
CA ILE A 516 9.67 -1.82 -18.53
C ILE A 516 9.19 -2.55 -17.29
N GLY A 517 9.93 -2.43 -16.19
CA GLY A 517 9.51 -2.95 -14.88
C GLY A 517 10.32 -2.34 -13.76
N VAL A 518 9.76 -2.26 -12.55
CA VAL A 518 10.45 -1.69 -11.38
C VAL A 518 10.84 -2.79 -10.41
N VAL A 519 12.10 -2.74 -9.96
CA VAL A 519 12.70 -3.71 -9.04
C VAL A 519 13.41 -2.92 -7.93
N GLY A 520 12.75 -2.81 -6.78
CA GLY A 520 13.21 -1.90 -5.72
C GLY A 520 13.23 -0.46 -6.22
N ASN A 521 14.36 0.25 -6.07
CA ASN A 521 14.53 1.62 -6.57
C ASN A 521 15.10 1.69 -7.99
N ASN A 522 15.14 0.56 -8.71
CA ASN A 522 15.68 0.51 -10.06
C ASN A 522 14.55 0.28 -11.07
N LEU A 523 14.52 1.12 -12.11
CA LEU A 523 13.69 0.90 -13.28
C LEU A 523 14.51 0.09 -14.30
N TRP A 524 13.97 -1.04 -14.74
CA TRP A 524 14.54 -1.88 -15.78
C TRP A 524 13.81 -1.58 -17.08
N SER A 525 14.56 -1.36 -18.15
CA SER A 525 14.01 -1.22 -19.50
C SER A 525 14.75 -2.16 -20.45
N CYS A 526 14.04 -2.72 -21.43
CA CYS A 526 14.63 -3.42 -22.55
C CYS A 526 14.29 -2.66 -23.83
N SER A 527 15.31 -2.36 -24.63
CA SER A 527 15.15 -1.69 -25.92
C SER A 527 15.77 -2.50 -27.05
N VAL A 528 15.16 -2.44 -28.23
CA VAL A 528 15.62 -3.17 -29.43
C VAL A 528 16.44 -2.22 -30.31
N GLN A 529 17.58 -2.70 -30.81
CA GLN A 529 18.37 -1.94 -31.78
C GLN A 529 17.67 -1.87 -33.14
N GLU A 530 17.81 -0.73 -33.80
CA GLU A 530 17.22 -0.50 -35.12
C GLU A 530 17.98 -1.29 -36.20
N ASN A 531 17.28 -2.19 -36.90
CA ASN A 531 17.69 -2.65 -38.22
C ASN A 531 17.09 -1.67 -39.25
N SER A 532 17.93 -0.89 -39.92
CA SER A 532 17.58 0.30 -40.71
C SER A 532 16.64 0.09 -41.91
N THR A 533 16.07 -1.11 -42.14
CA THR A 533 15.30 -1.41 -43.35
C THR A 533 14.13 -2.42 -43.22
N MET A 534 13.88 -3.05 -42.07
CA MET A 534 12.83 -4.08 -41.96
C MET A 534 11.97 -3.90 -40.70
N SER A 535 10.67 -3.66 -40.88
CA SER A 535 9.64 -3.50 -39.83
C SER A 535 9.32 -4.78 -39.04
N VAL A 536 10.21 -5.77 -39.04
CA VAL A 536 10.04 -7.02 -38.31
C VAL A 536 10.76 -6.86 -36.97
N ILE A 537 9.99 -6.51 -35.92
CA ILE A 537 10.43 -6.32 -34.52
C ILE A 537 11.16 -7.55 -33.93
N PHE A 538 11.21 -8.68 -34.65
CA PHE A 538 11.71 -9.97 -34.17
C PHE A 538 12.93 -10.51 -34.93
N SER A 539 13.77 -9.66 -35.53
CA SER A 539 15.04 -10.17 -36.06
C SER A 539 15.92 -10.67 -34.91
N ASN A 540 16.15 -11.98 -34.83
CA ASN A 540 17.04 -12.60 -33.85
C ASN A 540 18.53 -12.17 -33.99
N SER A 541 18.86 -11.34 -34.97
CA SER A 541 20.23 -10.97 -35.32
C SER A 541 20.78 -9.77 -34.54
N LEU A 542 19.94 -8.93 -33.94
CA LEU A 542 20.41 -7.76 -33.18
C LEU A 542 20.27 -7.96 -31.67
N PRO A 543 21.32 -7.60 -30.89
CA PRO A 543 21.25 -7.66 -29.44
C PRO A 543 20.24 -6.64 -28.92
N ASN A 544 19.40 -7.07 -28.00
CA ASN A 544 18.52 -6.19 -27.24
C ASN A 544 19.31 -5.62 -26.08
N ILE A 545 19.08 -4.37 -25.71
CA ILE A 545 19.83 -3.74 -24.62
C ILE A 545 18.91 -3.61 -23.42
N VAL A 546 19.32 -4.22 -22.32
CA VAL A 546 18.68 -4.04 -21.02
C VAL A 546 19.43 -2.94 -20.29
N THR A 547 18.70 -1.91 -19.89
CA THR A 547 19.25 -0.78 -19.13
C THR A 547 18.57 -0.69 -17.77
N ILE A 548 19.38 -0.53 -16.74
CA ILE A 548 18.95 -0.35 -15.35
C ILE A 548 19.15 1.13 -15.00
N TRP A 549 18.07 1.78 -14.61
CA TRP A 549 17.99 3.19 -14.27
C TRP A 549 17.72 3.33 -12.77
N ASP A 550 18.33 4.33 -12.15
CA ASP A 550 17.91 4.78 -10.84
C ASP A 550 16.57 5.50 -10.96
N LEU A 551 15.52 5.02 -10.30
CA LEU A 551 14.17 5.57 -10.48
C LEU A 551 14.06 7.03 -10.01
N ALA A 552 14.80 7.41 -8.96
CA ALA A 552 14.72 8.75 -8.39
C ALA A 552 15.38 9.81 -9.28
N THR A 553 16.48 9.45 -9.94
CA THR A 553 17.28 10.38 -10.76
C THR A 553 17.16 10.14 -12.27
N LEU A 554 16.53 9.04 -12.69
CA LEU A 554 16.62 8.46 -14.03
C LEU A 554 18.05 8.38 -14.59
N LYS A 555 19.07 8.33 -13.72
CA LYS A 555 20.45 8.12 -14.15
C LYS A 555 20.65 6.64 -14.45
N ARG A 556 21.25 6.36 -15.61
CA ARG A 556 21.63 5.00 -15.97
C ARG A 556 22.66 4.47 -14.97
N LYS A 557 22.35 3.35 -14.32
CA LYS A 557 23.25 2.62 -13.43
C LYS A 557 24.07 1.58 -14.19
N ARG A 558 23.45 0.86 -15.11
CA ARG A 558 24.06 -0.26 -15.85
C ARG A 558 23.32 -0.50 -17.16
N SER A 559 24.01 -1.05 -18.15
CA SER A 559 23.42 -1.61 -19.37
C SER A 559 24.13 -2.91 -19.75
N PHE A 560 23.41 -3.85 -20.35
CA PHE A 560 23.96 -5.10 -20.87
C PHE A 560 23.11 -5.63 -22.03
N GLU A 561 23.69 -6.51 -22.83
CA GLU A 561 23.02 -7.09 -23.99
C GLU A 561 22.23 -8.36 -23.64
N SER A 562 21.09 -8.55 -24.29
CA SER A 562 20.24 -9.73 -24.25
C SER A 562 19.99 -10.22 -25.68
N MET A 563 20.33 -11.48 -25.94
CA MET A 563 20.18 -12.11 -27.25
C MET A 563 18.73 -12.15 -27.76
N HIS A 564 17.75 -12.04 -26.85
CA HIS A 564 16.33 -12.13 -27.20
C HIS A 564 15.55 -10.95 -26.62
N PRO A 565 14.51 -10.47 -27.35
CA PRO A 565 13.70 -9.36 -26.90
C PRO A 565 12.93 -9.76 -25.65
N ILE A 566 13.03 -8.91 -24.63
CA ILE A 566 12.31 -9.10 -23.38
C ILE A 566 10.97 -8.39 -23.53
N LEU A 567 9.89 -9.12 -23.27
CA LEU A 567 8.52 -8.63 -23.41
C LEU A 567 7.97 -8.11 -22.08
N ASN A 568 8.46 -8.64 -20.96
CA ASN A 568 8.06 -8.19 -19.63
C ASN A 568 9.16 -8.45 -18.59
N PHE A 569 9.21 -7.61 -17.54
CA PHE A 569 10.02 -7.82 -16.35
C PHE A 569 9.11 -8.04 -15.15
N ASN A 570 9.31 -9.14 -14.44
CA ASN A 570 8.63 -9.40 -13.17
C ASN A 570 9.63 -9.67 -12.05
N VAL A 571 9.27 -9.32 -10.82
CA VAL A 571 10.05 -9.74 -9.65
C VAL A 571 9.41 -10.99 -9.06
N PHE A 572 10.16 -12.09 -9.02
CA PHE A 572 9.71 -13.35 -8.44
C PHE A 572 10.79 -13.94 -7.55
N ASN A 573 10.43 -14.22 -6.29
CA ASN A 573 11.37 -14.72 -5.27
C ASN A 573 12.63 -13.86 -5.10
N GLY A 574 12.51 -12.55 -5.33
CA GLY A 574 13.65 -11.66 -5.28
C GLY A 574 14.60 -11.74 -6.47
N PHE A 575 14.23 -12.45 -7.52
CA PHE A 575 14.92 -12.42 -8.80
C PHE A 575 14.11 -11.63 -9.82
N VAL A 576 14.79 -11.05 -10.81
CA VAL A 576 14.16 -10.39 -11.94
C VAL A 576 13.96 -11.41 -13.03
N TRP A 577 12.71 -11.76 -13.29
CA TRP A 577 12.29 -12.62 -14.38
C TRP A 577 12.10 -11.75 -15.62
N ALA A 578 13.02 -11.86 -16.57
CA ALA A 578 12.87 -11.29 -17.89
C ALA A 578 12.18 -12.32 -18.79
N VAL A 579 10.92 -12.09 -19.06
CA VAL A 579 10.10 -13.00 -19.85
C VAL A 579 10.33 -12.72 -21.32
N LYS A 580 10.82 -13.73 -22.04
CA LYS A 580 11.09 -13.70 -23.47
C LYS A 580 10.09 -14.61 -24.19
N ARG A 581 10.21 -14.69 -25.51
CA ARG A 581 9.27 -15.40 -26.38
C ARG A 581 9.14 -16.89 -26.03
N ASN A 582 10.23 -17.61 -25.78
CA ASN A 582 10.17 -19.05 -25.50
C ASN A 582 10.82 -19.46 -24.17
N HIS A 583 11.40 -18.53 -23.42
CA HIS A 583 12.05 -18.82 -22.15
C HIS A 583 11.97 -17.64 -21.20
N ILE A 584 12.30 -17.89 -19.94
CA ILE A 584 12.46 -16.87 -18.90
C ILE A 584 13.94 -16.80 -18.55
N SER A 585 14.55 -15.63 -18.66
CA SER A 585 15.88 -15.40 -18.09
C SER A 585 15.75 -14.81 -16.70
N VAL A 586 16.34 -15.49 -15.71
CA VAL A 586 16.31 -15.08 -14.31
C VAL A 586 17.59 -14.31 -14.00
N TYR A 587 17.46 -13.06 -13.57
CA TYR A 587 18.57 -12.20 -13.19
C TYR A 587 18.57 -11.92 -11.69
N LEU A 588 19.76 -11.78 -11.12
CA LEU A 588 19.94 -11.22 -9.77
C LEU A 588 19.71 -9.70 -9.81
N PRO A 589 18.86 -9.12 -8.95
CA PRO A 589 18.55 -7.68 -8.99
C PRO A 589 19.77 -6.78 -8.81
N SER A 590 20.79 -7.24 -8.08
CA SER A 590 22.00 -6.47 -7.76
C SER A 590 23.05 -6.51 -8.87
N SER A 591 23.26 -7.68 -9.51
CA SER A 591 24.27 -7.83 -10.57
C SER A 591 23.69 -7.47 -11.93
N GLY A 592 22.42 -7.76 -12.18
CA GLY A 592 21.71 -7.48 -13.43
C GLY A 592 22.29 -8.10 -14.70
N GLN A 593 23.54 -8.55 -14.72
CA GLN A 593 24.28 -8.86 -15.93
C GLN A 593 24.36 -10.36 -16.19
N THR A 594 24.53 -11.16 -15.14
CA THR A 594 24.64 -12.62 -15.28
C THR A 594 23.24 -13.21 -15.20
N VAL A 595 22.82 -13.85 -16.30
CA VAL A 595 21.66 -14.74 -16.28
C VAL A 595 21.99 -15.87 -15.31
N TYR A 596 21.25 -15.92 -14.21
CA TYR A 596 21.41 -16.93 -13.18
C TYR A 596 20.86 -18.27 -13.64
N GLU A 597 19.75 -18.22 -14.38
CA GLU A 597 19.05 -19.39 -14.89
C GLU A 597 18.22 -19.01 -16.12
N THR A 598 18.07 -19.96 -17.03
CA THR A 598 17.10 -19.88 -18.13
C THR A 598 16.09 -21.00 -17.99
N ILE A 599 14.81 -20.65 -17.90
CA ILE A 599 13.69 -21.59 -17.84
C ILE A 599 13.06 -21.66 -19.23
N ASP A 600 13.28 -22.76 -19.93
CA ASP A 600 12.65 -22.99 -21.24
C ASP A 600 11.16 -23.33 -21.06
N LEU A 601 10.30 -22.65 -21.82
CA LEU A 601 8.86 -22.89 -21.85
C LEU A 601 8.47 -23.85 -22.99
N GLY A 602 9.37 -24.07 -23.95
CA GLY A 602 9.22 -24.96 -25.09
C GLY A 602 8.21 -24.49 -26.15
N GLU A 603 7.75 -23.24 -26.07
CA GLU A 603 6.66 -22.71 -26.89
C GLU A 603 6.90 -21.26 -27.22
N ASP A 604 6.53 -20.86 -28.44
CA ASP A 604 6.55 -19.48 -28.86
C ASP A 604 5.38 -18.71 -28.20
N MET A 605 5.71 -17.77 -27.33
CA MET A 605 4.77 -17.02 -26.51
C MET A 605 4.88 -15.52 -26.76
N ASN A 606 3.76 -14.89 -27.08
CA ASN A 606 3.59 -13.45 -26.95
C ASN A 606 3.33 -13.14 -25.48
N CYS A 607 4.40 -13.18 -24.67
CA CYS A 607 4.29 -13.28 -23.22
C CYS A 607 3.72 -12.03 -22.55
N CYS A 608 2.72 -12.23 -21.70
CA CYS A 608 2.49 -11.39 -20.54
C CYS A 608 2.79 -12.19 -19.26
N SER A 609 3.03 -11.49 -18.16
CA SER A 609 3.35 -12.14 -16.90
C SER A 609 2.76 -11.38 -15.74
N LEU A 610 2.26 -12.12 -14.76
CA LEU A 610 1.54 -11.60 -13.61
C LEU A 610 2.07 -12.29 -12.35
N TYR A 611 2.50 -11.53 -11.36
CA TYR A 611 2.77 -12.07 -10.03
C TYR A 611 1.52 -11.92 -9.16
N ASN A 612 1.08 -13.01 -8.55
CA ASN A 612 -0.04 -12.98 -7.62
C ASN A 612 0.13 -14.06 -6.55
N ASN A 613 0.14 -13.63 -5.29
CA ASN A 613 0.00 -14.49 -4.12
C ASN A 613 1.05 -15.64 -4.05
N GLY A 614 2.31 -15.33 -4.31
CA GLY A 614 3.40 -16.32 -4.30
C GLY A 614 3.49 -17.17 -5.56
N CYS A 615 2.62 -16.93 -6.55
CA CYS A 615 2.65 -17.57 -7.85
C CYS A 615 3.05 -16.57 -8.93
N SER A 616 3.87 -16.99 -9.89
CA SER A 616 4.12 -16.26 -11.13
C SER A 616 3.33 -16.93 -12.24
N TRP A 617 2.55 -16.15 -12.96
CA TRP A 617 1.73 -16.57 -14.07
C TRP A 617 2.36 -16.05 -15.34
N ILE A 618 2.48 -16.90 -16.36
CA ILE A 618 2.98 -16.50 -17.67
C ILE A 618 1.99 -16.97 -18.72
N GLY A 619 1.47 -16.02 -19.49
CA GLY A 619 0.48 -16.26 -20.53
C GLY A 619 1.09 -16.12 -21.90
N GLY A 620 0.75 -17.03 -22.80
CA GLY A 620 0.98 -16.98 -24.25
C GLY A 620 0.03 -17.97 -24.92
N ASN A 621 0.53 -18.91 -25.73
CA ASN A 621 -0.28 -20.04 -26.23
C ASN A 621 -0.77 -20.95 -25.10
N TYR A 622 0.00 -20.96 -24.02
CA TYR A 622 -0.30 -21.68 -22.79
C TYR A 622 -0.32 -20.68 -21.63
N LEU A 623 -1.05 -21.04 -20.59
CA LEU A 623 -0.98 -20.43 -19.29
C LEU A 623 -0.14 -21.32 -18.38
N PHE A 624 1.02 -20.80 -17.98
CA PHE A 624 1.91 -21.42 -17.02
C PHE A 624 1.68 -20.82 -15.64
N ARG A 625 1.53 -21.67 -14.62
CA ARG A 625 1.55 -21.26 -13.22
C ARG A 625 2.82 -21.79 -12.57
N PHE A 626 3.70 -20.88 -12.20
CA PHE A 626 4.86 -21.15 -11.37
C PHE A 626 4.50 -20.93 -9.91
N ILE A 627 4.77 -21.93 -9.07
CA ILE A 627 4.62 -21.82 -7.63
C ILE A 627 6.01 -21.79 -7.01
N LEU A 628 6.19 -20.92 -6.02
CA LEU A 628 7.34 -21.00 -5.12
C LEU A 628 7.25 -22.28 -4.33
N THR A 629 8.12 -23.24 -4.62
CA THR A 629 8.12 -24.46 -3.82
C THR A 629 8.90 -24.25 -2.54
N ASP A 630 8.27 -24.60 -1.42
CA ASP A 630 8.98 -24.84 -0.17
C ASP A 630 10.01 -25.99 -0.36
N SER A 631 9.90 -26.81 -1.42
CA SER A 631 10.92 -27.82 -1.74
C SER A 631 12.27 -27.23 -2.12
N TRP A 632 12.36 -26.03 -2.71
CA TRP A 632 13.66 -25.38 -2.88
C TRP A 632 14.32 -25.09 -1.53
N ILE A 633 13.51 -24.71 -0.53
CA ILE A 633 13.97 -24.56 0.85
C ILE A 633 14.42 -25.94 1.34
N ASN A 634 13.63 -26.99 1.18
CA ASN A 634 14.00 -28.34 1.66
C ASN A 634 15.15 -29.02 0.90
N ILE A 635 15.46 -28.60 -0.34
CA ILE A 635 16.53 -29.17 -1.18
C ILE A 635 17.84 -28.40 -0.99
N ASN A 636 17.77 -27.08 -0.76
CA ASN A 636 18.96 -26.25 -0.51
C ASN A 636 19.25 -26.03 0.99
N LEU A 637 18.31 -26.38 1.85
CA LEU A 637 18.60 -26.72 3.22
C LEU A 637 19.20 -28.14 3.24
N PRO A 638 20.25 -28.40 4.02
CA PRO A 638 20.60 -29.78 4.35
C PRO A 638 19.34 -30.50 4.88
N SER A 639 19.24 -31.81 4.61
CA SER A 639 18.19 -32.77 5.02
C SER A 639 17.24 -32.31 6.13
N PRO A 640 15.93 -32.65 6.09
CA PRO A 640 14.93 -32.27 7.08
C PRO A 640 15.11 -32.97 8.44
N ASP A 641 16.33 -33.04 8.96
CA ASP A 641 16.48 -32.87 10.40
C ASP A 641 16.04 -31.43 10.71
N PRO A 642 14.96 -31.25 11.49
CA PRO A 642 14.38 -29.94 11.79
C PRO A 642 15.31 -29.01 12.60
N HIS A 643 16.51 -29.50 12.92
CA HIS A 643 17.59 -28.74 13.49
C HIS A 643 18.74 -28.80 12.48
N PRO A 644 19.03 -27.73 11.69
CA PRO A 644 20.33 -27.65 11.05
C PRO A 644 21.32 -27.93 12.17
N ASP A 645 22.17 -28.96 12.03
CA ASP A 645 23.05 -29.40 13.11
C ASP A 645 23.73 -28.16 13.70
N ILE A 646 23.23 -27.71 14.86
CA ILE A 646 23.62 -26.42 15.44
C ILE A 646 25.11 -26.52 15.82
N GLN A 647 25.62 -27.74 15.94
CA GLN A 647 27.04 -28.01 16.16
C GLN A 647 27.90 -27.71 14.93
N ASN A 648 27.35 -27.74 13.71
CA ASN A 648 28.05 -27.35 12.48
C ASN A 648 27.87 -25.85 12.18
N TRP A 649 28.66 -25.05 12.89
CA TRP A 649 28.62 -23.58 12.85
C TRP A 649 28.88 -22.96 11.47
N GLU A 650 29.70 -23.59 10.62
CA GLU A 650 29.98 -23.11 9.26
C GLU A 650 28.75 -23.23 8.38
N THR A 651 28.07 -24.38 8.44
CA THR A 651 26.83 -24.64 7.71
C THR A 651 25.73 -23.69 8.16
N LEU A 652 25.60 -23.46 9.47
CA LEU A 652 24.64 -22.51 10.03
C LEU A 652 24.93 -21.07 9.57
N THR A 653 26.19 -20.65 9.50
CA THR A 653 26.58 -19.31 9.02
C THR A 653 26.20 -19.11 7.56
N LEU A 654 26.53 -20.07 6.70
CA LEU A 654 26.17 -20.04 5.28
C LEU A 654 24.65 -20.00 5.11
N PHE A 655 23.94 -20.79 5.91
CA PHE A 655 22.49 -20.84 5.89
C PHE A 655 21.85 -19.51 6.32
N LEU A 656 22.25 -18.93 7.46
CA LEU A 656 21.75 -17.64 7.93
C LEU A 656 22.08 -16.51 6.95
N SER A 657 23.23 -16.57 6.28
CA SER A 657 23.59 -15.62 5.21
C SER A 657 22.65 -15.73 4.00
N LYS A 658 22.35 -16.96 3.54
CA LYS A 658 21.36 -17.21 2.48
C LYS A 658 19.97 -16.74 2.91
N LEU A 659 19.56 -17.00 4.14
CA LEU A 659 18.25 -16.62 4.65
C LEU A 659 18.12 -15.10 4.79
N LYS A 660 19.16 -14.40 5.29
CA LYS A 660 19.25 -12.94 5.32
C LYS A 660 19.12 -12.34 3.92
N ASN A 661 19.85 -12.88 2.94
CA ASN A 661 19.77 -12.44 1.55
C ASN A 661 18.38 -12.66 0.94
N ARG A 662 17.70 -13.75 1.30
CA ARG A 662 16.32 -13.99 0.86
C ARG A 662 15.33 -13.03 1.49
N LEU A 663 15.41 -12.82 2.81
CA LEU A 663 14.52 -11.90 3.53
C LEU A 663 14.61 -10.46 3.00
N LYS A 664 15.75 -10.07 2.43
CA LYS A 664 15.92 -8.77 1.74
C LYS A 664 14.97 -8.57 0.56
N TYR A 665 14.59 -9.64 -0.13
CA TYR A 665 13.80 -9.56 -1.35
C TYR A 665 12.45 -10.29 -1.28
N LEU A 666 12.29 -11.21 -0.34
CA LEU A 666 11.07 -11.97 -0.12
C LEU A 666 10.67 -11.90 1.34
N HIS A 667 9.51 -11.30 1.59
CA HIS A 667 8.89 -11.34 2.89
C HIS A 667 7.98 -12.58 3.02
N THR A 668 8.48 -13.62 3.68
CA THR A 668 7.66 -14.79 4.04
C THR A 668 7.59 -14.91 5.55
N PRO A 669 6.38 -14.87 6.16
CA PRO A 669 6.21 -15.03 7.61
C PRO A 669 6.92 -16.28 8.16
N LYS A 670 6.83 -17.41 7.45
CA LYS A 670 7.52 -18.67 7.82
C LYS A 670 9.05 -18.55 7.92
N LEU A 671 9.68 -17.72 7.09
CA LEU A 671 11.14 -17.54 7.14
C LEU A 671 11.55 -16.76 8.39
N PHE A 672 10.71 -15.80 8.83
CA PHE A 672 10.93 -15.12 10.10
C PHE A 672 10.65 -16.04 11.28
N ASP A 673 9.63 -16.88 11.21
CA ASP A 673 9.36 -17.89 12.25
C ASP A 673 10.56 -18.84 12.39
N LEU A 674 11.09 -19.37 11.28
CA LEU A 674 12.31 -20.20 11.28
C LEU A 674 13.53 -19.45 11.85
N LEU A 675 13.73 -18.18 11.46
CA LEU A 675 14.83 -17.37 11.97
C LEU A 675 14.71 -17.11 13.48
N MET A 676 13.49 -17.00 14.00
CA MET A 676 13.22 -16.89 15.44
C MET A 676 13.40 -18.22 16.15
N ASP A 677 12.91 -19.33 15.59
CA ASP A 677 13.09 -20.67 16.14
C ASP A 677 14.58 -21.00 16.28
N ILE A 678 15.38 -20.65 15.27
CA ILE A 678 16.84 -20.74 15.34
C ILE A 678 17.33 -19.83 16.46
N GLY A 679 17.05 -18.51 16.40
CA GLY A 679 17.56 -17.56 17.39
C GLY A 679 17.24 -17.91 18.85
N GLU A 680 16.06 -18.48 19.09
CA GLU A 680 15.59 -18.91 20.42
C GLU A 680 16.26 -20.21 20.89
N SER A 681 17.00 -20.92 20.04
CA SER A 681 17.71 -22.13 20.45
C SER A 681 18.82 -21.83 21.45
N GLU A 682 18.97 -22.72 22.43
CA GLU A 682 20.07 -22.64 23.37
C GLU A 682 21.42 -22.85 22.65
N GLY A 683 22.49 -22.27 23.19
CA GLY A 683 23.83 -22.43 22.63
C GLY A 683 24.21 -21.59 21.41
N ILE A 684 23.31 -20.77 20.81
CA ILE A 684 23.70 -19.92 19.67
C ILE A 684 24.84 -18.95 20.01
N LEU A 685 25.87 -18.98 19.16
CA LEU A 685 27.00 -18.04 19.21
C LEU A 685 26.57 -16.63 18.81
N SER A 686 27.24 -15.62 19.36
CA SER A 686 26.87 -14.21 19.13
C SER A 686 26.98 -13.78 17.66
N ASN A 687 27.91 -14.36 16.90
CA ASN A 687 28.07 -14.11 15.46
C ASN A 687 26.84 -14.54 14.65
N HIS A 688 26.24 -15.70 14.97
CA HIS A 688 25.01 -16.17 14.33
C HIS A 688 23.82 -15.33 14.76
N LEU A 689 23.73 -14.98 16.05
CA LEU A 689 22.70 -14.08 16.55
C LEU A 689 22.75 -12.71 15.86
N MET A 690 23.95 -12.21 15.55
CA MET A 690 24.14 -10.96 14.81
C MET A 690 23.52 -11.05 13.40
N LEU A 691 23.68 -12.17 12.69
CA LEU A 691 23.03 -12.38 11.38
C LEU A 691 21.50 -12.44 11.49
N ILE A 692 20.98 -13.09 12.55
CA ILE A 692 19.55 -13.16 12.86
C ILE A 692 18.99 -11.76 13.11
N VAL A 693 19.60 -11.00 14.01
CA VAL A 693 19.23 -9.63 14.36
C VAL A 693 19.27 -8.69 13.14
N GLN A 694 20.28 -8.84 12.27
CA GLN A 694 20.38 -8.07 11.03
C GLN A 694 19.25 -8.41 10.05
N SER A 695 18.81 -9.67 10.01
CA SER A 695 17.76 -10.13 9.10
C SER A 695 16.39 -9.55 9.44
N PHE A 696 16.10 -9.27 10.71
CA PHE A 696 14.87 -8.59 11.11
C PHE A 696 14.71 -7.17 10.57
N ARG A 697 15.79 -6.51 10.11
CA ARG A 697 15.69 -5.21 9.42
C ARG A 697 15.01 -5.29 8.06
N TYR A 698 14.83 -6.50 7.52
CA TYR A 698 14.08 -6.70 6.30
C TYR A 698 12.59 -6.96 6.55
N TYR A 699 12.15 -7.02 7.81
CA TYR A 699 10.73 -7.16 8.15
C TYR A 699 9.96 -5.93 7.64
N GLY A 700 8.99 -6.15 6.75
CA GLY A 700 8.27 -5.10 6.03
C GLY A 700 9.08 -4.22 5.05
N TYR A 701 10.35 -4.56 4.77
CA TYR A 701 11.18 -3.77 3.84
C TYR A 701 10.71 -3.96 2.39
N GLY A 702 10.65 -2.87 1.62
CA GLY A 702 10.27 -2.90 0.19
C GLY A 702 8.81 -3.30 -0.08
N MET A 703 7.98 -3.39 0.95
CA MET A 703 6.56 -3.73 0.82
C MET A 703 5.70 -2.50 0.61
N SER A 704 4.66 -2.64 -0.23
CA SER A 704 3.63 -1.60 -0.41
C SER A 704 2.94 -1.28 0.91
N PHE A 705 2.37 -0.07 1.03
CA PHE A 705 1.66 0.37 2.22
C PHE A 705 0.58 -0.64 2.66
N THR A 706 -0.21 -1.16 1.71
CA THR A 706 -1.23 -2.19 1.98
C THR A 706 -0.64 -3.48 2.54
N SER A 707 0.52 -3.91 2.04
CA SER A 707 1.22 -5.10 2.53
C SER A 707 1.78 -4.89 3.93
N LYS A 708 2.25 -3.68 4.25
CA LYS A 708 2.67 -3.30 5.61
C LYS A 708 1.50 -3.38 6.60
N GLN A 709 0.29 -2.98 6.19
CA GLN A 709 -0.92 -3.10 7.03
C GLN A 709 -1.30 -4.57 7.30
N ILE A 710 -1.16 -5.46 6.32
CA ILE A 710 -1.40 -6.90 6.53
C ILE A 710 -0.40 -7.48 7.53
N ILE A 711 0.87 -7.05 7.45
CA ILE A 711 1.92 -7.44 8.39
C ILE A 711 1.64 -6.90 9.80
N LEU A 712 1.14 -5.67 9.92
CA LEU A 712 0.69 -5.10 11.19
C LEU A 712 -0.43 -5.94 11.84
N GLY A 713 -1.18 -6.72 11.04
CA GLY A 713 -2.13 -7.71 11.54
C GLY A 713 -1.49 -8.87 12.31
N ASP A 714 -0.22 -9.20 12.08
CA ASP A 714 0.52 -10.25 12.80
C ASP A 714 1.25 -9.68 14.03
N ILE A 715 0.47 -9.11 14.95
CA ILE A 715 1.00 -8.46 16.16
C ILE A 715 1.79 -9.44 17.04
N ASN A 716 1.43 -10.72 17.01
CA ASN A 716 2.09 -11.79 17.77
C ASN A 716 3.53 -11.99 17.32
N LYS A 717 3.81 -11.88 16.02
CA LYS A 717 5.16 -11.97 15.48
C LYS A 717 6.03 -10.79 15.91
N LEU A 718 5.49 -9.57 15.87
CA LEU A 718 6.19 -8.37 16.39
C LEU A 718 6.50 -8.51 17.90
N ILE A 719 5.54 -9.04 18.68
CA ILE A 719 5.75 -9.31 20.11
C ILE A 719 6.84 -10.37 20.33
N ARG A 720 6.84 -11.45 19.54
CA ARG A 720 7.86 -12.50 19.65
C ARG A 720 9.25 -11.98 19.24
N MET A 721 9.34 -11.17 18.18
CA MET A 721 10.58 -10.47 17.79
C MET A 721 11.10 -9.55 18.90
N SER A 722 10.21 -8.80 19.55
CA SER A 722 10.63 -7.91 20.63
C SER A 722 11.11 -8.68 21.86
N ARG A 723 10.44 -9.77 22.25
CA ARG A 723 10.87 -10.66 23.34
C ARG A 723 12.23 -11.26 23.04
N PHE A 724 12.44 -11.74 21.81
CA PHE A 724 13.72 -12.25 21.37
C PHE A 724 14.83 -11.19 21.45
N LEU A 725 14.59 -9.97 20.96
CA LEU A 725 15.59 -8.89 21.02
C LEU A 725 15.89 -8.43 22.46
N ASN A 726 14.87 -8.32 23.31
CA ASN A 726 15.04 -7.98 24.74
C ASN A 726 15.80 -9.10 25.48
N SER A 727 15.47 -10.36 25.21
CA SER A 727 16.18 -11.52 25.78
C SER A 727 17.64 -11.55 25.33
N SER A 728 17.89 -11.29 24.05
CA SER A 728 19.24 -11.21 23.47
C SER A 728 20.07 -10.08 24.08
N LEU A 729 19.47 -8.90 24.29
CA LEU A 729 20.10 -7.80 25.03
C LEU A 729 20.46 -8.22 26.45
N ASN A 730 19.63 -8.99 27.13
CA ASN A 730 19.92 -9.48 28.47
C ASN A 730 20.99 -10.59 28.51
N ARG A 731 21.02 -11.48 27.52
CA ARG A 731 21.95 -12.61 27.47
C ARG A 731 23.37 -12.17 27.13
N PHE A 732 23.54 -11.22 26.21
CA PHE A 732 24.85 -10.85 25.66
C PHE A 732 25.33 -9.47 26.13
N LYS A 733 25.32 -9.24 27.44
CA LYS A 733 25.66 -7.93 28.04
C LYS A 733 27.07 -7.43 27.74
N HIS A 734 27.97 -8.34 27.37
CA HIS A 734 29.40 -8.05 27.12
C HIS A 734 29.75 -7.92 25.63
N ASP A 735 28.86 -8.31 24.71
CA ASP A 735 29.11 -8.22 23.27
C ASP A 735 28.56 -6.90 22.70
N LEU A 736 29.42 -5.88 22.65
CA LEU A 736 29.05 -4.53 22.20
C LEU A 736 28.58 -4.49 20.74
N SER A 737 29.16 -5.33 19.90
CA SER A 737 28.84 -5.41 18.47
C SER A 737 27.42 -5.93 18.27
N LEU A 738 27.06 -6.99 19.00
CA LEU A 738 25.72 -7.55 18.98
C LEU A 738 24.68 -6.57 19.56
N ILE A 739 24.97 -5.94 20.72
CA ILE A 739 24.10 -4.92 21.32
C ILE A 739 23.83 -3.78 20.34
N PHE A 740 24.87 -3.31 19.64
CA PHE A 740 24.76 -2.25 18.64
C PHE A 740 23.85 -2.65 17.48
N GLU A 741 23.99 -3.86 16.95
CA GLU A 741 23.13 -4.36 15.88
C GLU A 741 21.68 -4.57 16.36
N ILE A 742 21.47 -4.98 17.62
CA ILE A 742 20.13 -5.08 18.22
C ILE A 742 19.48 -3.69 18.29
N LEU A 743 20.16 -2.67 18.80
CA LEU A 743 19.61 -1.31 18.88
C LEU A 743 19.25 -0.74 17.51
N LYS A 744 20.09 -0.95 16.48
CA LYS A 744 19.75 -0.56 15.11
C LYS A 744 18.49 -1.25 14.60
N THR A 745 18.33 -2.53 14.90
CA THR A 745 17.14 -3.31 14.51
C THR A 745 15.89 -2.84 15.27
N ILE A 746 16.00 -2.59 16.57
CA ILE A 746 14.90 -2.02 17.37
C ILE A 746 14.49 -0.64 16.84
N LYS A 747 15.46 0.22 16.49
CA LYS A 747 15.18 1.51 15.84
C LYS A 747 14.43 1.31 14.52
N TYR A 748 14.90 0.40 13.65
CA TYR A 748 14.23 0.15 12.38
C TYR A 748 12.77 -0.28 12.60
N LEU A 749 12.53 -1.20 13.53
CA LEU A 749 11.19 -1.70 13.82
C LEU A 749 10.31 -0.61 14.45
N SER A 750 10.82 0.19 15.38
CA SER A 750 10.04 1.27 16.01
C SER A 750 9.70 2.45 15.09
N PHE A 751 10.48 2.65 14.03
CA PHE A 751 10.21 3.67 13.02
C PHE A 751 9.26 3.20 11.93
N ASN A 752 9.26 1.91 11.59
CA ASN A 752 8.38 1.36 10.54
C ASN A 752 7.04 0.83 11.08
N PHE A 753 6.96 0.53 12.38
CA PHE A 753 5.77 -0.04 12.99
C PHE A 753 5.42 0.74 14.26
N ASP A 754 4.44 1.63 14.17
CA ASP A 754 4.08 2.52 15.26
C ASP A 754 3.76 1.76 16.54
N LYS A 755 3.09 0.60 16.50
CA LYS A 755 2.78 -0.17 17.72
C LYS A 755 3.99 -0.90 18.34
N TYR A 756 5.12 -0.99 17.65
CA TYR A 756 6.26 -1.79 18.12
C TYR A 756 6.90 -1.24 19.40
N TYR A 757 6.84 0.08 19.63
CA TYR A 757 7.45 0.68 20.82
C TYR A 757 6.84 0.19 22.13
N HIS A 758 5.60 -0.31 22.12
CA HIS A 758 4.94 -0.86 23.30
C HIS A 758 5.58 -2.16 23.82
N TYR A 759 6.36 -2.85 22.98
CA TYR A 759 6.94 -4.15 23.31
C TYR A 759 8.44 -4.12 23.62
N ILE A 760 9.03 -2.91 23.66
CA ILE A 760 10.44 -2.68 23.95
C ILE A 760 10.63 -2.45 25.45
N GLN A 761 11.61 -3.13 26.05
CA GLN A 761 12.04 -2.89 27.43
C GLN A 761 13.00 -1.69 27.49
N LEU A 762 12.44 -0.50 27.70
CA LEU A 762 13.20 0.77 27.72
C LEU A 762 14.29 0.80 28.79
N ASP A 763 14.05 0.14 29.92
CA ASP A 763 15.00 0.00 31.03
C ASP A 763 16.31 -0.65 30.59
N LEU A 764 16.25 -1.68 29.75
CA LEU A 764 17.45 -2.30 29.18
C LEU A 764 18.19 -1.36 28.23
N ILE A 765 17.46 -0.66 27.37
CA ILE A 765 18.06 0.29 26.40
C ILE A 765 18.79 1.42 27.14
N LEU A 766 18.15 1.99 28.17
CA LEU A 766 18.77 3.01 29.02
C LEU A 766 19.99 2.47 29.73
N LYS A 767 19.91 1.27 30.32
CA LYS A 767 21.04 0.62 30.97
C LYS A 767 22.25 0.54 30.05
N TYR A 768 22.09 0.03 28.83
CA TYR A 768 23.19 -0.11 27.89
C TYR A 768 23.73 1.22 27.36
N SER A 769 22.85 2.21 27.18
CA SER A 769 23.29 3.54 26.77
C SER A 769 24.20 4.22 27.81
N LEU A 770 23.96 3.97 29.10
CA LEU A 770 24.70 4.58 30.21
C LEU A 770 25.95 3.77 30.59
N LEU A 771 25.89 2.44 30.52
CA LEU A 771 26.95 1.56 31.02
C LEU A 771 28.19 1.54 30.11
N LEU A 772 28.01 1.76 28.81
CA LEU A 772 29.07 1.49 27.82
C LEU A 772 29.79 2.74 27.32
N ASN A 773 29.22 3.94 27.54
CA ASN A 773 29.76 5.24 27.10
C ASN A 773 30.25 5.26 25.63
N GLN A 774 29.70 4.36 24.79
CA GLN A 774 30.02 4.27 23.37
C GLN A 774 29.07 5.21 22.61
N PRO A 775 29.59 6.20 21.86
CA PRO A 775 28.77 7.22 21.23
C PRO A 775 27.71 6.61 20.29
N SER A 776 28.10 5.58 19.54
CA SER A 776 27.20 4.87 18.62
C SER A 776 26.01 4.21 19.34
N LEU A 777 26.20 3.59 20.51
CA LEU A 777 25.14 3.01 21.33
C LEU A 777 24.22 4.07 21.92
N ILE A 778 24.79 5.17 22.42
CA ILE A 778 24.04 6.31 22.96
C ILE A 778 23.11 6.86 21.89
N LYS A 779 23.64 7.11 20.68
CA LYS A 779 22.86 7.60 19.54
C LYS A 779 21.62 6.75 19.27
N TYR A 780 21.77 5.44 19.04
CA TYR A 780 20.62 4.59 18.71
C TYR A 780 19.65 4.42 19.87
N SER A 781 20.16 4.33 21.11
CA SER A 781 19.32 4.25 22.31
C SER A 781 18.43 5.48 22.44
N LEU A 782 18.99 6.68 22.30
CA LEU A 782 18.26 7.93 22.40
C LEU A 782 17.29 8.13 21.24
N MET A 783 17.62 7.67 20.03
CA MET A 783 16.65 7.67 18.92
C MET A 783 15.43 6.80 19.23
N ILE A 784 15.62 5.62 19.81
CA ILE A 784 14.52 4.73 20.20
C ILE A 784 13.69 5.38 21.32
N ILE A 785 14.35 5.93 22.34
CA ILE A 785 13.67 6.58 23.46
C ILE A 785 12.91 7.82 23.00
N ASN A 786 13.48 8.65 22.12
CA ASN A 786 12.80 9.83 21.58
C ASN A 786 11.57 9.44 20.76
N ARG A 787 11.67 8.39 19.94
CA ARG A 787 10.51 7.85 19.21
C ARG A 787 9.44 7.33 20.17
N TYR A 788 9.83 6.65 21.24
CA TYR A 788 8.90 6.22 22.28
C TYR A 788 8.21 7.43 22.95
N LEU A 789 8.98 8.44 23.35
CA LEU A 789 8.47 9.67 23.98
C LEU A 789 7.64 10.54 23.02
N SER A 790 7.66 10.29 21.70
CA SER A 790 6.72 10.92 20.77
C SER A 790 5.31 10.36 20.80
N PHE A 791 5.15 9.14 21.31
CA PHE A 791 3.83 8.53 21.45
C PHE A 791 3.28 8.58 22.87
N THR A 792 4.12 8.81 23.88
CA THR A 792 3.67 8.93 25.26
C THR A 792 3.57 10.39 25.69
N LYS A 793 2.37 10.86 26.05
CA LYS A 793 2.14 12.20 26.62
C LYS A 793 2.72 12.35 28.03
N THR A 794 2.80 11.25 28.77
CA THR A 794 3.29 11.21 30.15
C THR A 794 4.62 10.46 30.22
N LEU A 795 5.45 10.82 31.20
CA LEU A 795 6.68 10.10 31.48
C LEU A 795 6.34 8.64 31.89
N PRO A 796 6.86 7.62 31.20
CA PRO A 796 6.51 6.23 31.48
C PRO A 796 6.89 5.80 32.90
N SER A 797 6.02 5.04 33.56
CA SER A 797 6.30 4.34 34.83
C SER A 797 7.50 3.38 34.73
N ILE A 798 7.99 3.07 33.53
CA ILE A 798 9.19 2.26 33.32
C ILE A 798 10.48 3.07 33.58
N LEU A 799 10.50 4.36 33.23
CA LEU A 799 11.64 5.25 33.56
C LEU A 799 11.81 5.42 35.08
N VAL A 800 10.71 5.25 35.81
CA VAL A 800 10.60 5.35 37.27
C VAL A 800 11.28 4.18 37.97
N ASN A 801 10.96 2.95 37.56
CA ASN A 801 11.37 1.74 38.28
C ASN A 801 12.86 1.41 38.09
N PHE A 802 13.47 1.87 36.99
CA PHE A 802 14.86 1.57 36.65
C PHE A 802 15.88 2.04 37.71
N VAL A 803 15.57 3.10 38.45
CA VAL A 803 16.56 3.73 39.36
C VAL A 803 16.43 3.27 40.81
N GLY A 804 15.34 2.59 41.16
CA GLY A 804 15.07 2.18 42.53
C GLY A 804 15.97 1.05 43.08
N SER A 805 16.60 0.22 42.21
CA SER A 805 17.12 -1.07 42.69
C SER A 805 18.59 -1.39 42.44
N ASN A 806 19.33 -0.78 41.48
CA ASN A 806 20.65 -1.35 41.10
C ASN A 806 21.80 -0.39 40.77
N LEU A 807 21.56 0.91 40.51
CA LEU A 807 22.63 1.80 40.01
C LEU A 807 23.32 2.65 41.08
N LEU A 808 22.73 2.81 42.26
CA LEU A 808 23.26 3.70 43.30
C LEU A 808 24.25 3.03 44.27
N ASN A 809 24.34 1.69 44.31
CA ASN A 809 25.21 0.96 45.24
C ASN A 809 26.46 0.32 44.61
N SER A 810 26.63 0.31 43.28
CA SER A 810 27.83 -0.26 42.66
C SER A 810 28.88 0.82 42.38
N ASN A 811 29.82 0.98 43.30
CA ASN A 811 31.11 1.59 43.00
C ASN A 811 31.82 0.75 41.93
N ILE A 812 32.18 1.36 40.81
CA ILE A 812 32.70 0.72 39.58
C ILE A 812 34.11 0.11 39.75
N ASN A 813 34.72 0.14 40.95
CA ASN A 813 36.11 -0.26 41.17
C ASN A 813 36.33 -1.61 41.87
N SER A 814 35.31 -2.44 42.13
CA SER A 814 35.53 -3.79 42.68
C SER A 814 34.58 -4.84 42.10
N MET A 815 34.86 -5.28 40.87
CA MET A 815 34.34 -6.53 40.33
C MET A 815 35.53 -7.40 39.93
N ASN A 816 36.22 -7.92 40.94
CA ASN A 816 37.04 -9.13 40.88
C ASN A 816 37.04 -9.69 42.31
N ASN A 817 36.60 -10.93 42.47
CA ASN A 817 36.49 -11.73 43.71
C ASN A 817 35.23 -11.52 44.56
N SER A 818 34.20 -12.33 44.30
CA SER A 818 33.58 -13.24 45.29
C SER A 818 32.35 -13.91 44.68
N ILE A 819 32.51 -15.17 44.27
CA ILE A 819 31.41 -16.11 44.06
C ILE A 819 31.55 -17.11 45.21
N ASN A 820 30.67 -17.02 46.22
CA ASN A 820 30.11 -18.17 46.93
C ASN A 820 29.12 -17.76 48.03
N SER A 821 28.10 -18.59 48.17
CA SER A 821 27.08 -18.68 49.23
C SER A 821 25.87 -17.73 49.17
N SER A 822 24.77 -18.27 48.64
CA SER A 822 23.40 -17.80 48.91
C SER A 822 22.78 -18.72 49.98
N SER A 823 22.59 -18.20 51.18
CA SER A 823 21.72 -18.81 52.20
C SER A 823 20.37 -18.08 52.24
N SER A 824 19.32 -18.88 52.17
CA SER A 824 17.91 -18.51 52.27
C SER A 824 17.56 -18.06 53.69
N SER A 825 16.97 -16.87 53.83
CA SER A 825 16.16 -16.54 55.01
C SER A 825 14.79 -16.05 54.56
N SER A 826 13.78 -16.85 54.93
CA SER A 826 12.35 -16.59 54.83
C SER A 826 11.94 -15.65 55.98
N GLY A 827 11.41 -14.47 55.64
CA GLY A 827 10.87 -13.51 56.59
C GLY A 827 9.46 -13.07 56.20
N ASN A 828 8.52 -13.30 57.12
CA ASN A 828 7.08 -13.04 57.05
C ASN A 828 6.70 -11.63 56.56
N SER A 829 5.77 -11.54 55.62
CA SER A 829 5.08 -10.30 55.25
C SER A 829 3.76 -10.19 56.02
N SER A 830 3.73 -9.32 57.03
CA SER A 830 2.50 -8.82 57.64
C SER A 830 1.89 -7.71 56.78
N SER A 831 0.59 -7.84 56.54
CA SER A 831 -0.26 -6.92 55.79
C SER A 831 -0.47 -5.61 56.55
N GLY A 832 0.17 -4.53 56.10
CA GLY A 832 -0.07 -3.16 56.55
C GLY A 832 -0.58 -2.30 55.41
N SER A 833 -1.71 -1.62 55.63
CA SER A 833 -2.45 -0.75 54.71
C SER A 833 -1.59 0.29 53.97
N ASP A 834 -1.58 0.22 52.64
CA ASP A 834 -0.87 1.14 51.75
C ASP A 834 -1.47 2.56 51.78
N LYS A 835 -0.64 3.54 52.14
CA LYS A 835 -0.92 4.96 51.92
C LYS A 835 -0.51 5.34 50.48
N PRO A 836 -1.45 5.82 49.63
CA PRO A 836 -1.13 6.26 48.27
C PRO A 836 -0.41 7.62 48.33
N GLY A 837 0.92 7.65 48.14
CA GLY A 837 1.62 8.94 48.08
C GLY A 837 3.15 8.92 48.01
N LYS A 838 3.84 7.80 48.29
CA LYS A 838 5.32 7.75 48.24
C LYS A 838 5.92 7.49 46.86
N GLY A 839 5.19 6.87 45.93
CA GLY A 839 5.76 6.41 44.64
C GLY A 839 6.23 7.51 43.66
N SER A 840 5.62 8.70 43.65
CA SER A 840 5.97 9.74 42.66
C SER A 840 7.28 10.47 42.99
N LYS A 841 7.72 10.51 44.25
CA LYS A 841 8.99 11.18 44.61
C LYS A 841 10.21 10.37 44.19
N ASP A 842 10.14 9.04 44.28
CA ASP A 842 11.27 8.16 43.91
C ASP A 842 11.41 8.01 42.39
N THR A 843 10.29 8.08 41.67
CA THR A 843 10.20 8.29 40.21
C THR A 843 11.09 9.44 39.73
N ILE A 844 10.88 10.63 40.28
CA ILE A 844 11.54 11.85 39.83
C ILE A 844 13.03 11.78 40.11
N LYS A 845 13.43 11.26 41.29
CA LYS A 845 14.84 11.05 41.63
C LYS A 845 15.54 10.17 40.60
N GLY A 846 14.84 9.17 40.07
CA GLY A 846 15.38 8.28 39.07
C GLY A 846 15.75 8.98 37.77
N VAL A 847 14.78 9.67 37.19
CA VAL A 847 14.94 10.44 35.94
C VAL A 847 16.04 11.49 36.10
N VAL A 848 16.06 12.18 37.26
CA VAL A 848 17.12 13.12 37.62
C VAL A 848 18.51 12.46 37.64
N GLY A 849 18.62 11.22 38.13
CA GLY A 849 19.85 10.44 38.08
C GLY A 849 20.33 10.18 36.65
N ILE A 850 19.42 9.79 35.76
CA ILE A 850 19.71 9.55 34.33
C ILE A 850 20.18 10.84 33.65
N ILE A 851 19.47 11.96 33.85
CA ILE A 851 19.85 13.26 33.25
C ILE A 851 21.24 13.67 33.73
N LYS A 852 21.55 13.53 35.01
CA LYS A 852 22.89 13.84 35.54
C LYS A 852 23.99 13.01 34.90
N GLN A 853 23.75 11.71 34.66
CA GLN A 853 24.72 10.87 33.96
C GLN A 853 24.91 11.32 32.51
N TYR A 854 23.84 11.64 31.79
CA TYR A 854 23.94 12.17 30.43
C TYR A 854 24.61 13.55 30.34
N LEU A 855 24.37 14.44 31.30
CA LEU A 855 25.09 15.71 31.40
C LEU A 855 26.59 15.48 31.63
N LYS A 856 26.97 14.51 32.47
CA LYS A 856 28.38 14.12 32.64
C LYS A 856 28.97 13.57 31.34
N ILE A 857 28.22 12.74 30.62
CA ILE A 857 28.57 12.18 29.31
C ILE A 857 28.81 13.30 28.29
N LEU A 858 27.95 14.33 28.23
CA LEU A 858 28.10 15.46 27.29
C LEU A 858 29.43 16.22 27.41
N THR A 859 30.03 16.27 28.61
CA THR A 859 31.33 16.93 28.83
C THR A 859 32.52 16.11 28.31
N ASN A 860 32.30 14.85 27.92
CA ASN A 860 33.35 13.99 27.38
C ASN A 860 33.66 14.37 25.92
N ALA A 861 34.89 14.83 25.68
CA ALA A 861 35.36 15.21 24.35
C ALA A 861 35.33 14.06 23.31
N ARG A 862 35.29 12.79 23.75
CA ARG A 862 35.26 11.62 22.85
C ARG A 862 33.89 11.33 22.23
N ILE A 863 32.85 12.05 22.63
CA ILE A 863 31.50 11.82 22.11
C ILE A 863 31.29 12.62 20.85
N ASP A 864 30.81 11.93 19.81
CA ASP A 864 30.51 12.57 18.54
C ASP A 864 29.36 13.58 18.66
N ASP A 865 29.37 14.58 17.81
CA ASP A 865 28.46 15.72 17.90
C ASP A 865 26.99 15.34 17.73
N LEU A 866 26.71 14.27 16.98
CA LEU A 866 25.35 13.77 16.79
C LEU A 866 24.82 13.07 18.05
N SER A 867 25.69 12.36 18.77
CA SER A 867 25.37 11.82 20.10
C SER A 867 25.15 12.94 21.12
N LYS A 868 25.98 13.99 21.12
CA LYS A 868 25.73 15.18 21.97
C LYS A 868 24.39 15.84 21.67
N HIS A 869 24.08 16.04 20.39
CA HIS A 869 22.80 16.60 19.95
C HIS A 869 21.62 15.73 20.42
N SER A 870 21.72 14.41 20.24
CA SER A 870 20.68 13.45 20.67
C SER A 870 20.44 13.49 22.17
N ILE A 871 21.51 13.65 22.98
CA ILE A 871 21.40 13.80 24.43
C ILE A 871 20.70 15.11 24.79
N ILE A 872 21.10 16.24 24.20
CA ILE A 872 20.48 17.55 24.49
C ILE A 872 19.01 17.53 24.14
N PHE A 873 18.65 17.01 22.97
CA PHE A 873 17.26 16.88 22.53
C PHE A 873 16.44 16.00 23.49
N PHE A 874 16.99 14.87 23.93
CA PHE A 874 16.36 14.00 24.92
C PHE A 874 16.12 14.71 26.26
N ILE A 875 17.13 15.45 26.76
CA ILE A 875 17.02 16.21 28.01
C ILE A 875 15.97 17.32 27.88
N LYS A 876 15.98 18.06 26.76
CA LYS A 876 14.98 19.09 26.43
C LYS A 876 13.56 18.53 26.38
N ARG A 877 13.41 17.33 25.83
CA ARG A 877 12.12 16.63 25.78
C ARG A 877 11.66 16.19 27.17
N ILE A 878 12.54 15.67 28.02
CA ILE A 878 12.16 15.36 29.41
C ILE A 878 11.75 16.64 30.16
N TYR A 879 12.49 17.72 29.98
CA TYR A 879 12.20 19.02 30.59
C TYR A 879 10.80 19.55 30.26
N SER A 880 10.32 19.33 29.03
CA SER A 880 8.99 19.77 28.62
C SER A 880 7.85 18.93 29.22
N MET A 881 8.11 17.68 29.61
CA MET A 881 7.07 16.71 30.03
C MET A 881 6.61 16.86 31.48
N ASP A 882 7.44 17.34 32.41
CA ASP A 882 7.10 17.36 33.83
C ASP A 882 7.71 18.55 34.61
N ASN A 883 6.92 19.18 35.49
CA ASN A 883 7.35 20.34 36.27
C ASN A 883 8.48 20.02 37.27
N HIS A 884 8.53 18.81 37.84
CA HIS A 884 9.61 18.48 38.77
C HIS A 884 10.95 18.30 38.07
N THR A 885 10.95 17.87 36.80
CA THR A 885 12.19 17.86 36.00
C THR A 885 12.67 19.29 35.70
N ARG A 886 11.77 20.27 35.57
CA ARG A 886 12.13 21.70 35.44
C ARG A 886 12.81 22.22 36.71
N ASP A 887 12.33 21.83 37.88
CA ASP A 887 12.95 22.19 39.16
C ASP A 887 14.39 21.70 39.28
N MET A 888 14.75 20.60 38.62
CA MET A 888 16.12 20.09 38.63
C MET A 888 17.12 21.06 37.96
N PHE A 889 16.68 21.81 36.96
CA PHE A 889 17.50 22.81 36.28
C PHE A 889 17.65 24.13 37.06
N LYS A 890 16.95 24.28 38.21
CA LYS A 890 17.22 25.38 39.15
C LYS A 890 18.58 25.26 39.84
N LYS A 891 19.17 24.06 39.86
CA LYS A 891 20.49 23.83 40.46
C LYS A 891 21.59 24.27 39.50
N GLU A 892 22.43 25.19 39.97
CA GLU A 892 23.56 25.78 39.26
C GLU A 892 24.43 24.77 38.51
N LYS A 893 24.72 23.62 39.13
CA LYS A 893 25.57 22.57 38.55
C LYS A 893 25.06 21.99 37.22
N ASN A 894 23.74 21.88 37.05
CA ASN A 894 23.17 21.32 35.82
C ASN A 894 23.17 22.36 34.70
N LEU A 895 22.88 23.61 35.04
CA LEU A 895 22.88 24.74 34.12
C LEU A 895 24.29 25.07 33.64
N SER A 896 25.29 25.01 34.53
CA SER A 896 26.68 25.26 34.18
C SER A 896 27.20 24.28 33.13
N THR A 897 26.81 23.01 33.21
CA THR A 897 27.20 21.99 32.22
C THR A 897 26.65 22.32 30.82
N LEU A 898 25.36 22.68 30.73
CA LEU A 898 24.75 23.13 29.47
C LEU A 898 25.40 24.42 28.95
N LEU A 899 25.71 25.35 29.86
CA LEU A 899 26.36 26.62 29.53
C LEU A 899 27.77 26.39 28.96
N THR A 900 28.55 25.49 29.56
CA THR A 900 29.87 25.10 29.06
C THR A 900 29.79 24.55 27.64
N ILE A 901 28.78 23.73 27.34
CA ILE A 901 28.55 23.17 26.00
C ILE A 901 28.15 24.29 25.01
N ALA A 902 27.22 25.17 25.40
CA ALA A 902 26.79 26.30 24.57
C ALA A 902 27.92 27.30 24.29
N LYS A 903 28.91 27.41 25.20
CA LYS A 903 30.09 28.29 25.09
C LYS A 903 31.27 27.67 24.35
N MET A 904 31.22 26.39 23.98
CA MET A 904 32.32 25.78 23.22
C MET A 904 32.58 26.58 21.93
N PRO A 905 33.85 26.80 21.54
CA PRO A 905 34.18 27.64 20.39
C PRO A 905 33.42 27.22 19.13
N LYS A 906 32.82 28.20 18.42
CA LYS A 906 32.08 27.99 17.15
C LYS A 906 32.99 27.59 15.97
N THR A 907 34.18 27.09 16.24
CA THR A 907 35.19 26.81 15.20
C THR A 907 34.77 25.72 14.22
N THR A 908 33.68 25.01 14.51
CA THR A 908 32.94 24.14 13.60
C THR A 908 31.43 24.36 13.81
N ASN A 909 30.59 24.23 12.76
CA ASN A 909 29.12 24.35 12.79
C ASN A 909 28.46 23.28 13.69
N ASN A 910 28.63 23.42 15.00
CA ASN A 910 28.26 22.44 16.00
C ASN A 910 26.78 22.64 16.37
N TYR A 911 25.89 21.98 15.63
CA TYR A 911 24.43 21.99 15.86
C TYR A 911 24.03 21.70 17.32
N TYR A 912 24.80 20.90 18.05
CA TYR A 912 24.53 20.61 19.46
C TYR A 912 24.75 21.83 20.37
N CYS A 913 25.73 22.70 20.08
CA CYS A 913 25.92 23.95 20.83
C CYS A 913 24.73 24.89 20.64
N GLN A 914 24.22 24.96 19.41
CA GLN A 914 23.02 25.76 19.11
C GLN A 914 21.77 25.18 19.77
N GLU A 915 21.58 23.86 19.73
CA GLU A 915 20.44 23.23 20.42
C GLU A 915 20.55 23.42 21.95
N ALA A 916 21.75 23.37 22.52
CA ALA A 916 21.99 23.71 23.93
C ALA A 916 21.62 25.16 24.22
N LEU A 917 22.00 26.10 23.35
CA LEU A 917 21.65 27.52 23.47
C LEU A 917 20.13 27.74 23.45
N LEU A 918 19.44 27.15 22.47
CA LEU A 918 17.97 27.20 22.36
C LEU A 918 17.30 26.57 23.59
N PHE A 919 17.88 25.49 24.11
CA PHE A 919 17.38 24.85 25.31
C PHE A 919 17.60 25.74 26.56
N ILE A 920 18.74 26.40 26.70
CA ILE A 920 18.99 27.38 27.77
C ILE A 920 18.02 28.55 27.66
N GLN A 921 17.77 29.07 26.46
CA GLN A 921 16.77 30.12 26.22
C GLN A 921 15.37 29.67 26.68
N GLN A 922 14.98 28.45 26.35
CA GLN A 922 13.72 27.88 26.82
C GLN A 922 13.67 27.80 28.36
N ILE A 923 14.75 27.34 29.00
CA ILE A 923 14.84 27.26 30.47
C ILE A 923 14.71 28.66 31.11
N LEU A 924 15.34 29.68 30.53
CA LEU A 924 15.31 31.06 31.03
C LEU A 924 13.93 31.70 30.85
N ASN A 925 13.27 31.45 29.72
CA ASN A 925 11.89 31.90 29.48
C ASN A 925 10.92 31.26 30.47
N ASP A 926 11.07 29.97 30.75
CA ASP A 926 10.23 29.25 31.69
C ASP A 926 10.54 29.61 33.16
N GLN A 927 11.77 30.07 33.47
CA GLN A 927 12.24 30.42 34.82
C GLN A 927 13.12 31.68 34.83
N PRO A 928 12.54 32.89 34.75
CA PRO A 928 13.29 34.15 34.65
C PRO A 928 14.29 34.41 35.80
N LYS A 929 14.02 33.85 36.98
CA LYS A 929 14.90 33.94 38.17
C LYS A 929 16.29 33.33 37.95
N LEU A 930 16.47 32.51 36.91
CA LEU A 930 17.77 31.93 36.56
C LEU A 930 18.66 32.87 35.73
N ASN A 931 18.14 34.03 35.27
CA ASN A 931 18.94 35.02 34.55
C ASN A 931 20.16 35.48 35.35
N ASP A 932 19.99 35.76 36.65
CA ASP A 932 21.09 36.16 37.54
C ASP A 932 22.15 35.06 37.68
N LEU A 933 21.71 33.80 37.68
CA LEU A 933 22.59 32.64 37.77
C LEU A 933 23.39 32.45 36.47
N VAL A 934 22.76 32.61 35.31
CA VAL A 934 23.43 32.58 34.01
C VAL A 934 24.42 33.74 33.87
N ALA A 935 24.06 34.94 34.36
CA ALA A 935 24.97 36.08 34.41
C ALA A 935 26.20 35.76 35.28
N LYS A 936 26.01 35.17 36.47
CA LYS A 936 27.10 34.74 37.36
C LYS A 936 28.02 33.68 36.75
N LEU A 937 27.48 32.77 35.94
CA LEU A 937 28.25 31.74 35.22
C LEU A 937 28.94 32.28 33.94
N GLY A 938 29.12 33.60 33.85
CA GLY A 938 29.85 34.29 32.80
C GLY A 938 29.02 34.67 31.58
N GLY A 939 27.69 34.74 31.70
CA GLY A 939 26.76 35.23 30.68
C GLY A 939 26.73 34.42 29.37
N ILE A 940 25.64 34.57 28.61
CA ILE A 940 25.59 34.23 27.18
C ILE A 940 24.97 35.47 26.53
N GLU A 941 25.55 35.97 25.44
CA GLU A 941 24.91 37.02 24.64
C GLU A 941 23.67 36.43 23.95
N LEU A 942 22.54 36.40 24.67
CA LEU A 942 21.27 35.87 24.18
C LEU A 942 20.65 36.76 23.09
N ASN A 943 21.13 38.01 22.97
CA ASN A 943 20.57 39.05 22.10
C ASN A 943 21.35 39.26 20.79
N GLN A 944 22.35 38.44 20.45
CA GLN A 944 22.92 38.52 19.10
C GLN A 944 21.83 38.09 18.10
N PRO A 945 21.39 38.96 17.17
CA PRO A 945 20.43 38.57 16.14
C PRO A 945 21.01 37.39 15.36
N GLN A 946 20.25 36.31 15.26
CA GLN A 946 20.67 35.14 14.50
C GLN A 946 20.95 35.59 13.06
N GLN A 947 22.23 35.60 12.66
CA GLN A 947 22.59 35.81 11.26
C GLN A 947 21.92 34.68 10.46
N PRO A 948 21.04 35.01 9.49
CA PRO A 948 20.40 34.01 8.65
C PRO A 948 21.49 33.27 7.88
N TRP A 949 21.35 31.95 7.81
CA TRP A 949 22.38 31.05 7.31
C TRP A 949 22.76 31.47 5.89
N SER A 950 23.97 31.99 5.69
CA SER A 950 24.49 32.18 4.35
C SER A 950 24.68 30.80 3.73
N SER A 951 23.92 30.50 2.69
CA SER A 951 23.94 29.25 1.94
C SER A 951 25.32 28.99 1.35
N SER A 952 26.21 28.32 2.07
CA SER A 952 27.36 27.62 1.48
C SER A 952 26.96 26.18 1.17
N SER A 953 27.41 25.69 0.04
CA SER A 953 26.92 24.52 -0.70
C SER A 953 27.28 23.15 -0.11
N VAL A 954 27.36 23.02 1.22
CA VAL A 954 27.64 21.75 1.88
C VAL A 954 26.64 21.53 3.01
N ILE A 955 25.43 21.08 2.64
CA ILE A 955 24.57 20.38 3.61
C ILE A 955 25.21 19.00 3.78
N ASP A 956 26.11 18.90 4.76
CA ASP A 956 26.65 17.61 5.18
C ASP A 956 25.51 16.68 5.61
N ASN A 957 25.69 15.37 5.42
CA ASN A 957 24.77 14.31 5.86
C ASN A 957 24.33 14.47 7.33
N VAL A 958 25.13 15.16 8.16
CA VAL A 958 24.83 15.46 9.57
C VAL A 958 23.62 16.40 9.71
N GLY A 959 23.50 17.44 8.87
CA GLY A 959 22.38 18.39 8.91
C GLY A 959 21.04 17.74 8.53
N LEU A 960 21.05 16.85 7.53
CA LEU A 960 19.85 16.10 7.11
C LEU A 960 19.39 15.10 8.19
N ILE A 961 20.33 14.43 8.85
CA ILE A 961 20.04 13.53 9.98
C ILE A 961 19.50 14.33 11.17
N ILE A 962 20.05 15.51 11.46
CA ILE A 962 19.58 16.39 12.53
C ILE A 962 18.17 16.92 12.22
N TYR A 963 17.90 17.32 10.98
CA TYR A 963 16.55 17.71 10.55
C TYR A 963 15.54 16.56 10.72
N GLN A 964 15.92 15.33 10.38
CA GLN A 964 15.09 14.14 10.62
C GLN A 964 14.88 13.86 12.13
N LEU A 965 15.80 14.29 12.99
CA LEU A 965 15.68 14.14 14.45
C LEU A 965 14.79 15.20 15.10
N THR A 966 14.71 16.41 14.54
CA THR A 966 14.08 17.58 15.20
C THR A 966 12.74 18.03 14.61
N SER A 967 12.44 17.74 13.34
CA SER A 967 11.34 18.39 12.59
C SER A 967 9.93 17.81 12.76
N PHE A 968 9.69 16.88 13.69
CA PHE A 968 8.43 16.12 13.70
C PHE A 968 7.23 16.75 14.44
N SER A 969 7.30 17.99 14.95
CA SER A 969 6.15 18.52 15.72
C SER A 969 5.86 20.03 15.70
N ASN A 970 6.33 20.85 14.75
CA ASN A 970 5.89 22.25 14.65
C ASN A 970 5.87 22.74 13.19
N TYR A 971 4.70 22.66 12.54
CA TYR A 971 4.37 23.53 11.41
C TYR A 971 3.78 24.82 11.98
N ASN A 972 4.64 25.76 12.37
CA ASN A 972 4.25 27.16 12.56
C ASN A 972 5.42 28.02 12.07
N LEU A 973 5.27 28.58 10.87
CA LEU A 973 6.21 29.53 10.30
C LEU A 973 6.03 30.89 11.00
N VAL A 974 7.10 31.34 11.66
CA VAL A 974 7.27 32.74 12.05
C VAL A 974 7.56 33.55 10.78
N ASN A 975 6.70 34.53 10.50
CA ASN A 975 6.86 35.47 9.38
C ASN A 975 8.13 36.30 9.55
N SER A 976 8.99 36.33 8.52
CA SER A 976 10.06 37.32 8.38
C SER A 976 9.91 38.08 7.06
N SER A 977 9.73 39.39 7.18
CA SER A 977 9.53 40.35 6.11
C SER A 977 10.87 40.87 5.59
N SER A 978 11.52 40.12 4.68
CA SER A 978 12.42 40.67 3.65
C SER A 978 12.91 39.54 2.74
N LEU A 979 12.19 39.25 1.66
CA LEU A 979 12.60 38.30 0.63
C LEU A 979 12.33 38.88 -0.76
N THR A 980 13.24 38.58 -1.68
CA THR A 980 13.24 39.08 -3.07
C THR A 980 12.05 38.55 -3.88
N ALA A 981 11.70 39.25 -4.96
CA ALA A 981 10.47 39.07 -5.77
C ALA A 981 10.21 37.64 -6.28
N SER A 982 11.24 36.78 -6.38
CA SER A 982 11.11 35.38 -6.80
C SER A 982 10.64 34.44 -5.68
N ALA A 983 11.07 34.67 -4.43
CA ALA A 983 10.64 33.88 -3.27
C ALA A 983 9.24 34.29 -2.78
N ALA A 984 8.88 35.57 -2.94
CA ALA A 984 7.53 36.07 -2.66
C ALA A 984 6.47 35.42 -3.56
N ALA A 985 6.79 35.03 -4.80
CA ALA A 985 5.88 34.36 -5.73
C ALA A 985 5.58 32.90 -5.35
N ASN A 986 6.53 32.19 -4.72
CA ASN A 986 6.34 30.82 -4.25
C ASN A 986 5.63 30.77 -2.89
N ALA A 987 5.94 31.69 -1.96
CA ALA A 987 5.20 31.83 -0.70
C ALA A 987 3.75 32.36 -0.92
N LYS A 988 3.52 33.20 -1.93
CA LYS A 988 2.16 33.59 -2.40
C LYS A 988 1.35 32.43 -2.97
N ARG A 989 2.00 31.39 -3.51
CA ARG A 989 1.31 30.24 -4.12
C ARG A 989 0.94 29.15 -3.11
N GLU A 990 1.81 28.86 -2.13
CA GLU A 990 1.48 27.87 -1.08
C GLU A 990 0.39 28.37 -0.11
N SER A 991 0.32 29.67 0.16
CA SER A 991 -0.78 30.28 0.93
C SER A 991 -2.14 30.21 0.21
N SER A 992 -2.16 30.23 -1.13
CA SER A 992 -3.41 30.10 -1.92
C SER A 992 -4.04 28.70 -1.85
N VAL A 993 -3.23 27.66 -1.67
CA VAL A 993 -3.70 26.26 -1.53
C VAL A 993 -4.34 26.06 -0.16
N ILE A 994 -3.78 26.66 0.89
CA ILE A 994 -4.29 26.57 2.27
C ILE A 994 -5.60 27.38 2.45
N ALA A 995 -5.73 28.53 1.78
CA ALA A 995 -6.95 29.36 1.85
C ALA A 995 -8.16 28.77 1.08
N SER A 996 -7.93 27.88 0.11
CA SER A 996 -9.00 27.21 -0.64
C SER A 996 -9.76 26.15 0.18
N SER A 997 -9.11 25.55 1.19
CA SER A 997 -9.67 24.48 2.01
C SER A 997 -10.85 24.93 2.92
N PRO A 998 -10.78 26.08 3.64
CA PRO A 998 -11.92 26.60 4.40
C PRO A 998 -13.10 27.02 3.53
N ILE A 999 -12.85 27.60 2.34
CA ILE A 999 -13.90 28.05 1.41
C ILE A 999 -14.62 26.82 0.83
N ASN A 1000 -13.89 25.80 0.40
CA ASN A 1000 -14.48 24.55 -0.09
C ASN A 1000 -15.28 23.82 1.02
N SER A 1001 -14.79 23.84 2.26
CA SER A 1001 -15.52 23.30 3.42
C SER A 1001 -16.79 24.10 3.74
N LEU A 1002 -16.77 25.43 3.59
CA LEU A 1002 -17.95 26.29 3.75
C LEU A 1002 -19.00 26.02 2.66
N VAL A 1003 -18.57 25.90 1.40
CA VAL A 1003 -19.44 25.55 0.27
C VAL A 1003 -20.07 24.16 0.47
N PHE A 1004 -19.28 23.18 0.92
CA PHE A 1004 -19.78 21.85 1.25
C PHE A 1004 -20.80 21.86 2.40
N THR A 1005 -20.54 22.65 3.44
CA THR A 1005 -21.45 22.82 4.58
C THR A 1005 -22.75 23.50 4.18
N LEU A 1006 -22.68 24.57 3.37
CA LEU A 1006 -23.84 25.27 2.83
C LEU A 1006 -24.69 24.37 1.91
N ASN A 1007 -24.05 23.56 1.06
CA ASN A 1007 -24.73 22.56 0.24
C ASN A 1007 -25.46 21.50 1.08
N SER A 1008 -24.82 21.03 2.16
CA SER A 1008 -25.42 20.07 3.09
C SER A 1008 -26.62 20.65 3.85
N ILE A 1009 -26.53 21.93 4.25
CA ILE A 1009 -27.64 22.66 4.88
C ILE A 1009 -28.79 22.83 3.89
N LEU A 1010 -28.51 23.27 2.66
CA LEU A 1010 -29.54 23.47 1.62
C LEU A 1010 -30.23 22.18 1.22
N HIS A 1011 -29.51 21.07 1.08
CA HIS A 1011 -30.12 19.74 0.88
C HIS A 1011 -31.01 19.32 2.07
N SER A 1012 -30.60 19.65 3.29
CA SER A 1012 -31.45 19.41 4.47
C SER A 1012 -32.72 20.28 4.47
N VAL A 1013 -32.65 21.52 3.96
CA VAL A 1013 -33.80 22.42 3.79
C VAL A 1013 -34.79 21.84 2.78
N GLN A 1014 -34.29 21.36 1.63
CA GLN A 1014 -35.11 20.71 0.60
C GLN A 1014 -35.92 19.53 1.16
N ASN A 1015 -35.28 18.68 1.96
CA ASN A 1015 -35.92 17.46 2.48
C ASN A 1015 -36.94 17.69 3.59
N THR A 1016 -36.86 18.82 4.33
CA THR A 1016 -37.65 19.04 5.55
C THR A 1016 -38.79 20.03 5.39
N ALA A 1017 -38.53 21.20 4.78
CA ALA A 1017 -39.50 22.30 4.72
C ALA A 1017 -40.11 22.51 3.33
N LEU A 1018 -39.43 22.06 2.27
CA LEU A 1018 -39.78 22.36 0.88
C LEU A 1018 -39.80 21.11 0.01
N LYS A 1019 -40.60 20.09 0.39
CA LYS A 1019 -40.71 18.81 -0.34
C LYS A 1019 -41.10 18.97 -1.82
N SER A 1020 -41.65 20.11 -2.21
CA SER A 1020 -42.05 20.46 -3.57
C SER A 1020 -41.08 21.41 -4.31
N ALA A 1021 -40.02 21.92 -3.67
CA ALA A 1021 -39.08 22.86 -4.28
C ALA A 1021 -37.65 22.29 -4.36
N LYS A 1022 -37.06 22.35 -5.55
CA LYS A 1022 -35.65 22.05 -5.79
C LYS A 1022 -34.88 23.37 -5.75
N ILE A 1023 -33.96 23.49 -4.79
CA ILE A 1023 -33.12 24.70 -4.62
C ILE A 1023 -31.68 24.37 -5.02
N THR A 1024 -31.16 24.96 -6.10
CA THR A 1024 -29.78 24.76 -6.54
C THR A 1024 -28.95 26.03 -6.30
N ILE A 1025 -27.73 25.92 -5.79
CA ILE A 1025 -26.80 27.07 -5.81
C ILE A 1025 -26.37 27.28 -7.26
N LYS A 1026 -26.64 28.47 -7.81
CA LYS A 1026 -26.20 28.86 -9.16
C LYS A 1026 -24.85 29.54 -9.14
N GLU A 1027 -24.63 30.46 -8.20
CA GLU A 1027 -23.46 31.32 -8.20
C GLU A 1027 -23.18 31.85 -6.78
N ILE A 1028 -21.91 31.94 -6.40
CA ILE A 1028 -21.47 32.66 -5.19
C ILE A 1028 -20.61 33.83 -5.67
N GLN A 1029 -21.12 35.05 -5.54
CA GLN A 1029 -20.41 36.27 -5.87
C GLN A 1029 -19.74 36.83 -4.62
N LEU A 1030 -18.42 36.96 -4.68
CA LEU A 1030 -17.62 37.69 -3.72
C LEU A 1030 -17.59 39.18 -4.13
N PRO A 1031 -17.48 40.14 -3.19
CA PRO A 1031 -17.47 41.56 -3.50
C PRO A 1031 -16.24 41.94 -4.35
N GLU A 1032 -16.35 42.92 -5.24
CA GLU A 1032 -15.23 43.36 -6.11
C GLU A 1032 -14.06 43.95 -5.32
N GLU A 1033 -14.32 44.46 -4.10
CA GLU A 1033 -13.30 44.92 -3.14
C GLU A 1033 -12.40 43.78 -2.62
N PHE A 1034 -12.71 42.52 -2.96
CA PHE A 1034 -11.89 41.35 -2.66
C PHE A 1034 -10.72 41.18 -3.63
N ASP A 1035 -10.13 42.30 -4.07
CA ASP A 1035 -8.91 42.34 -4.87
C ASP A 1035 -7.69 42.19 -3.93
N VAL A 1036 -7.26 40.94 -3.77
CA VAL A 1036 -5.98 40.44 -3.25
C VAL A 1036 -5.10 41.43 -2.44
N PHE A 1037 -5.38 41.46 -1.12
CA PHE A 1037 -4.49 41.83 0.01
C PHE A 1037 -4.00 43.27 0.15
N GLN A 1038 -4.89 44.26 0.24
CA GLN A 1038 -4.55 45.54 0.89
C GLN A 1038 -5.24 45.80 2.24
N ASP A 1039 -6.35 45.14 2.60
CA ASP A 1039 -6.99 45.37 3.91
C ASP A 1039 -7.29 44.07 4.69
N ASN A 1040 -6.97 44.08 5.98
CA ASN A 1040 -7.04 42.98 6.97
C ASN A 1040 -8.47 42.47 7.31
N LYS A 1041 -9.40 42.42 6.35
CA LYS A 1041 -10.79 41.99 6.60
C LYS A 1041 -11.02 40.56 6.10
N SER A 1042 -10.93 39.59 7.01
CA SER A 1042 -11.36 38.21 6.72
C SER A 1042 -12.88 38.11 6.60
N ILE A 1043 -13.38 37.22 5.72
CA ILE A 1043 -14.82 36.91 5.58
C ILE A 1043 -15.39 36.29 6.87
N ILE A 1044 -14.52 35.65 7.65
CA ILE A 1044 -14.85 35.02 8.92
C ILE A 1044 -14.00 35.68 10.00
N GLN A 1045 -14.63 36.43 10.90
CA GLN A 1045 -13.98 36.85 12.14
C GLN A 1045 -14.11 35.71 13.14
N MET A 1046 -12.96 35.17 13.56
CA MET A 1046 -12.88 34.08 14.53
C MET A 1046 -12.14 34.56 15.77
N SER A 1047 -12.76 34.44 16.94
CA SER A 1047 -12.05 34.51 18.22
C SER A 1047 -12.17 33.16 18.92
N ALA A 1048 -11.06 32.45 19.08
CA ALA A 1048 -11.02 31.11 19.68
C ALA A 1048 -10.59 31.17 21.14
N ILE A 1049 -11.30 30.46 22.00
CA ILE A 1049 -10.93 30.19 23.40
C ILE A 1049 -10.65 28.69 23.50
N PHE A 1050 -9.40 28.34 23.83
CA PHE A 1050 -8.97 26.96 24.08
C PHE A 1050 -8.89 26.70 25.59
N PRO A 1051 -9.91 26.09 26.20
CA PRO A 1051 -9.85 25.72 27.61
C PRO A 1051 -8.72 24.69 27.83
N LYS A 1052 -7.84 24.95 28.81
CA LYS A 1052 -6.85 23.96 29.24
C LYS A 1052 -7.60 22.75 29.81
N ASN A 1053 -7.42 21.57 29.20
CA ASN A 1053 -7.94 20.25 29.61
C ASN A 1053 -9.30 19.79 29.05
N GLN A 1054 -9.80 20.37 27.94
CA GLN A 1054 -11.00 19.85 27.27
C GLN A 1054 -10.73 19.57 25.79
N PHE A 1055 -11.35 18.51 25.25
CA PHE A 1055 -11.31 18.16 23.81
C PHE A 1055 -12.30 18.99 22.99
N GLU A 1056 -12.65 20.17 23.50
CA GLU A 1056 -13.63 21.08 22.91
C GLU A 1056 -13.01 22.48 22.82
N ALA A 1057 -13.04 23.10 21.64
CA ALA A 1057 -12.65 24.49 21.43
C ALA A 1057 -13.90 25.33 21.15
N GLN A 1058 -14.01 26.50 21.76
CA GLN A 1058 -15.11 27.43 21.48
C GLN A 1058 -14.60 28.56 20.59
N ILE A 1059 -15.27 28.76 19.46
CA ILE A 1059 -14.95 29.79 18.47
C ILE A 1059 -16.15 30.71 18.35
N ALA A 1060 -16.00 31.98 18.72
CA ALA A 1060 -17.00 32.97 18.31
C ALA A 1060 -16.85 33.19 16.80
N LEU A 1061 -17.91 32.87 16.06
CA LEU A 1061 -17.96 32.94 14.61
C LEU A 1061 -18.87 34.10 14.20
N GLU A 1062 -18.32 35.04 13.44
CA GLU A 1062 -19.06 36.12 12.79
C GLU A 1062 -18.72 36.13 11.29
N LEU A 1063 -19.72 35.81 10.45
CA LEU A 1063 -19.64 35.92 9.00
C LEU A 1063 -19.91 37.37 8.58
N VAL A 1064 -18.94 37.98 7.89
CA VAL A 1064 -18.94 39.41 7.49
C VAL A 1064 -19.83 39.62 6.24
N PRO A 1065 -20.63 40.71 6.17
CA PRO A 1065 -21.87 40.76 5.37
C PRO A 1065 -21.75 41.03 3.85
N ASN A 1066 -20.70 40.65 3.13
CA ASN A 1066 -20.59 41.02 1.70
C ASN A 1066 -20.62 39.87 0.69
N VAL A 1067 -21.05 38.66 1.07
CA VAL A 1067 -21.22 37.54 0.12
C VAL A 1067 -22.61 37.57 -0.50
N LYS A 1068 -22.73 37.43 -1.83
CA LYS A 1068 -24.01 37.22 -2.52
C LYS A 1068 -24.11 35.78 -3.01
N VAL A 1069 -25.14 35.05 -2.61
CA VAL A 1069 -25.40 33.67 -3.06
C VAL A 1069 -26.65 33.66 -3.92
N ARG A 1070 -26.52 33.35 -5.21
CA ARG A 1070 -27.66 33.14 -6.12
C ARG A 1070 -28.11 31.69 -6.06
N LEU A 1071 -29.39 31.52 -5.77
CA LEU A 1071 -30.11 30.25 -5.71
C LEU A 1071 -31.09 30.17 -6.88
N GLY A 1072 -31.10 29.06 -7.61
CA GLY A 1072 -32.20 28.68 -8.47
C GLY A 1072 -33.25 27.93 -7.65
N VAL A 1073 -34.51 28.35 -7.72
CA VAL A 1073 -35.63 27.68 -7.06
C VAL A 1073 -36.58 27.18 -8.14
N GLU A 1074 -36.79 25.86 -8.18
CA GLU A 1074 -37.68 25.18 -9.12
C GLU A 1074 -38.78 24.48 -8.33
N LEU A 1075 -40.02 24.96 -8.42
CA LEU A 1075 -41.18 24.32 -7.79
C LEU A 1075 -41.76 23.29 -8.77
N LYS A 1076 -41.94 22.04 -8.32
CA LYS A 1076 -42.59 20.98 -9.11
C LYS A 1076 -43.98 21.46 -9.54
N GLY A 1077 -44.14 21.80 -10.82
CA GLY A 1077 -45.38 22.36 -11.32
C GLY A 1077 -45.17 23.30 -12.50
N PHE A 1078 -44.86 24.57 -12.28
CA PHE A 1078 -44.93 25.57 -13.36
C PHE A 1078 -44.00 26.79 -13.21
N ILE A 1079 -43.15 26.89 -12.18
CA ILE A 1079 -42.40 28.13 -11.93
C ILE A 1079 -40.97 27.83 -11.46
N SER A 1080 -40.00 28.28 -12.25
CA SER A 1080 -38.62 28.44 -11.84
C SER A 1080 -38.32 29.93 -11.68
N GLY A 1081 -37.52 30.28 -10.69
CA GLY A 1081 -37.00 31.64 -10.55
C GLY A 1081 -35.73 31.66 -9.72
N GLU A 1082 -35.19 32.84 -9.50
CA GLU A 1082 -33.91 33.00 -8.80
C GLU A 1082 -34.08 33.82 -7.53
N ALA A 1083 -33.37 33.43 -6.49
CA ALA A 1083 -33.28 34.14 -5.22
C ALA A 1083 -31.81 34.47 -4.95
N THR A 1084 -31.49 35.74 -4.74
CA THR A 1084 -30.15 36.17 -4.36
C THR A 1084 -30.16 36.48 -2.87
N LEU A 1085 -29.46 35.66 -2.09
CA LEU A 1085 -29.17 35.94 -0.69
C LEU A 1085 -27.99 36.89 -0.64
N SER A 1086 -28.22 38.11 -0.18
CA SER A 1086 -27.20 39.13 0.05
C SER A 1086 -27.02 39.35 1.54
N GLU A 1087 -25.82 39.72 1.95
CA GLU A 1087 -25.48 40.00 3.35
C GLU A 1087 -25.78 38.86 4.33
N PRO A 1088 -25.42 37.59 4.04
CA PRO A 1088 -25.57 36.52 5.00
C PRO A 1088 -24.62 36.74 6.17
N SER A 1089 -25.18 36.98 7.35
CA SER A 1089 -24.47 37.05 8.61
C SER A 1089 -24.99 35.97 9.55
N ILE A 1090 -24.08 35.14 10.05
CA ILE A 1090 -24.34 34.17 11.11
C ILE A 1090 -23.41 34.56 12.25
N LYS A 1091 -23.99 34.84 13.42
CA LYS A 1091 -23.26 35.19 14.64
C LYS A 1091 -23.61 34.23 15.77
N GLY A 1092 -22.63 33.47 16.24
CA GLY A 1092 -22.82 32.50 17.32
C GLY A 1092 -21.50 31.92 17.83
N VAL A 1093 -21.55 31.21 18.97
CA VAL A 1093 -20.39 30.51 19.52
C VAL A 1093 -20.42 29.06 19.04
N LEU A 1094 -19.44 28.68 18.21
CA LEU A 1094 -19.27 27.34 17.68
C LEU A 1094 -18.29 26.54 18.55
N THR A 1095 -18.75 25.46 19.16
CA THR A 1095 -17.98 24.43 19.82
C THR A 1095 -17.49 23.40 18.80
N LEU A 1096 -16.17 23.17 18.72
CA LEU A 1096 -15.53 22.11 17.95
C LEU A 1096 -15.05 21.01 18.89
N GLY A 1097 -15.47 19.76 18.69
CA GLY A 1097 -14.87 18.62 19.37
C GLY A 1097 -13.80 17.95 18.54
N PHE A 1098 -12.72 17.49 19.17
CA PHE A 1098 -11.60 16.83 18.49
C PHE A 1098 -11.57 15.32 18.79
N GLU A 1099 -11.05 14.53 17.85
CA GLU A 1099 -10.79 13.11 18.09
C GLU A 1099 -9.72 12.94 19.17
N HIS A 1100 -9.88 11.89 19.99
CA HIS A 1100 -9.03 11.70 21.15
C HIS A 1100 -7.58 11.45 20.75
N GLY A 1101 -6.70 12.40 21.06
CA GLY A 1101 -5.27 12.28 20.79
C GLY A 1101 -4.81 12.86 19.46
N THR A 1102 -5.71 13.42 18.66
CA THR A 1102 -5.39 14.09 17.39
C THR A 1102 -5.80 15.57 17.44
N ALA A 1103 -5.36 16.35 16.45
CA ALA A 1103 -5.84 17.72 16.21
C ALA A 1103 -6.99 17.76 15.20
N THR A 1104 -7.57 16.59 14.88
CA THR A 1104 -8.59 16.45 13.85
C THR A 1104 -9.96 16.78 14.46
N PRO A 1105 -10.70 17.78 13.93
CA PRO A 1105 -12.04 18.07 14.42
C PRO A 1105 -12.98 16.93 14.04
N LEU A 1106 -13.67 16.38 15.03
CA LEU A 1106 -14.60 15.25 14.93
C LEU A 1106 -16.05 15.73 14.75
N TRP A 1107 -16.44 16.81 15.43
CA TRP A 1107 -17.80 17.34 15.35
C TRP A 1107 -17.84 18.85 15.63
N ILE A 1108 -18.92 19.50 15.18
CA ILE A 1108 -19.20 20.92 15.42
C ILE A 1108 -20.60 21.10 16.03
N SER A 1109 -20.78 22.09 16.90
CA SER A 1109 -22.06 22.46 17.51
C SER A 1109 -22.06 23.93 17.92
N PHE A 1110 -23.12 24.68 17.71
CA PHE A 1110 -23.33 26.00 18.29
C PHE A 1110 -23.81 25.85 19.73
N LYS A 1111 -23.17 26.57 20.66
CA LYS A 1111 -23.54 26.58 22.07
C LYS A 1111 -24.96 27.11 22.29
N ASP A 1112 -25.33 28.14 21.54
CA ASP A 1112 -26.64 28.80 21.55
C ASP A 1112 -27.15 28.98 20.11
N GLU A 1113 -28.45 29.25 19.95
CA GLU A 1113 -29.04 29.51 18.63
C GLU A 1113 -28.36 30.72 17.96
N PRO A 1114 -27.65 30.54 16.83
CA PRO A 1114 -26.90 31.63 16.22
C PRO A 1114 -27.86 32.64 15.58
N LYS A 1115 -27.53 33.93 15.68
CA LYS A 1115 -28.27 34.99 15.01
C LYS A 1115 -27.98 34.92 13.51
N ILE A 1116 -28.99 34.53 12.73
CA ILE A 1116 -28.90 34.44 11.27
C ILE A 1116 -29.68 35.62 10.65
N SER A 1117 -29.01 36.40 9.81
CA SER A 1117 -29.62 37.45 9.02
C SER A 1117 -29.12 37.39 7.58
N PHE A 1118 -30.00 37.64 6.62
CA PHE A 1118 -29.68 37.80 5.22
C PHE A 1118 -30.80 38.63 4.57
N LYS A 1119 -30.49 39.32 3.48
CA LYS A 1119 -31.46 39.98 2.60
C LYS A 1119 -31.72 39.08 1.39
N CYS A 1120 -32.95 38.66 1.17
CA CYS A 1120 -33.32 37.82 0.04
C CYS A 1120 -33.97 38.66 -1.07
N ASN A 1121 -33.26 38.87 -2.17
CA ASN A 1121 -33.81 39.52 -3.37
C ASN A 1121 -34.23 38.45 -4.37
N THR A 1122 -35.53 38.33 -4.64
CA THR A 1122 -36.05 37.34 -5.59
C THR A 1122 -36.39 38.00 -6.93
N THR A 1123 -36.02 37.35 -8.04
CA THR A 1123 -36.40 37.76 -9.39
C THR A 1123 -37.48 36.79 -9.90
N GLY A 1124 -38.72 37.27 -9.90
CA GLY A 1124 -39.91 36.51 -10.33
C GLY A 1124 -41.18 36.95 -9.58
N PHE A 1125 -42.28 37.18 -10.30
CA PHE A 1125 -43.52 37.80 -9.78
C PHE A 1125 -44.20 37.03 -8.63
N PHE A 1126 -43.82 35.77 -8.38
CA PHE A 1126 -44.42 34.89 -7.36
C PHE A 1126 -43.50 34.47 -6.21
N LEU A 1127 -42.28 35.04 -6.08
CA LEU A 1127 -41.28 34.57 -5.11
C LEU A 1127 -41.16 35.39 -3.81
N LYS A 1128 -41.98 36.43 -3.61
CA LYS A 1128 -42.04 37.17 -2.32
C LYS A 1128 -42.25 36.28 -1.07
N PRO A 1129 -43.03 35.17 -1.11
CA PRO A 1129 -43.17 34.28 0.04
C PRO A 1129 -41.90 33.50 0.41
N VAL A 1130 -40.91 33.40 -0.50
CA VAL A 1130 -39.69 32.62 -0.25
C VAL A 1130 -38.89 33.18 0.91
N ASP A 1131 -38.81 34.50 1.08
CA ASP A 1131 -38.11 35.11 2.21
C ASP A 1131 -38.81 34.79 3.56
N MET A 1132 -40.14 34.79 3.56
CA MET A 1132 -40.95 34.40 4.74
C MET A 1132 -40.77 32.93 5.13
N ILE A 1133 -40.43 32.04 4.20
CA ILE A 1133 -40.30 30.59 4.47
C ILE A 1133 -38.85 30.20 4.73
N LEU A 1134 -37.91 30.74 3.95
CA LEU A 1134 -36.51 30.33 3.98
C LEU A 1134 -35.84 30.69 5.30
N LYS A 1135 -36.11 31.88 5.85
CA LYS A 1135 -35.48 32.34 7.09
C LYS A 1135 -35.91 31.52 8.32
N PRO A 1136 -37.21 31.26 8.57
CA PRO A 1136 -37.63 30.33 9.63
C PRO A 1136 -37.13 28.90 9.42
N ALA A 1137 -37.12 28.41 8.17
CA ALA A 1137 -36.65 27.06 7.87
C ALA A 1137 -35.14 26.89 8.17
N LEU A 1138 -34.31 27.86 7.78
CA LEU A 1138 -32.87 27.83 8.05
C LEU A 1138 -32.59 27.89 9.56
N SER A 1139 -33.27 28.78 10.29
CA SER A 1139 -33.16 28.87 11.75
C SER A 1139 -33.59 27.56 12.41
N MET A 1140 -34.71 26.97 12.00
CA MET A 1140 -35.18 25.69 12.54
C MET A 1140 -34.20 24.55 12.28
N ILE A 1141 -33.57 24.48 11.10
CA ILE A 1141 -32.60 23.44 10.77
C ILE A 1141 -31.30 23.62 11.53
N ILE A 1142 -30.79 24.85 11.63
CA ILE A 1142 -29.60 25.16 12.41
C ILE A 1142 -29.84 24.82 13.88
N LYS A 1143 -31.00 25.21 14.44
CA LYS A 1143 -31.43 24.83 15.79
C LYS A 1143 -31.50 23.32 15.98
N LYS A 1144 -32.09 22.59 15.03
CA LYS A 1144 -32.29 21.14 15.14
C LYS A 1144 -31.01 20.32 14.95
N LYS A 1145 -30.09 20.77 14.10
CA LYS A 1145 -28.91 19.97 13.71
C LYS A 1145 -27.60 20.44 14.32
N PHE A 1146 -27.47 21.74 14.55
CA PHE A 1146 -26.20 22.34 14.91
C PHE A 1146 -26.22 22.99 16.29
N VAL A 1147 -27.34 23.27 16.95
CA VAL A 1147 -27.34 23.86 18.30
C VAL A 1147 -27.32 22.76 19.38
N GLU A 1148 -26.53 22.96 20.44
CA GLU A 1148 -26.42 22.05 21.58
C GLU A 1148 -27.83 21.64 22.08
N PRO A 1149 -28.05 20.34 22.37
CA PRO A 1149 -27.05 19.27 22.52
C PRO A 1149 -26.62 18.56 21.22
N ASN A 1150 -27.07 19.02 20.05
CA ASN A 1150 -26.82 18.31 18.79
C ASN A 1150 -25.40 18.56 18.28
N LYS A 1151 -24.67 17.48 17.98
CA LYS A 1151 -23.30 17.50 17.44
C LYS A 1151 -23.33 17.04 15.99
N PHE A 1152 -22.86 17.88 15.07
CA PHE A 1152 -22.71 17.53 13.67
C PHE A 1152 -21.32 16.93 13.45
N TYR A 1153 -21.24 15.61 13.27
CA TYR A 1153 -19.99 14.91 13.04
C TYR A 1153 -19.47 15.19 11.63
N LEU A 1154 -18.21 15.60 11.55
CA LEU A 1154 -17.54 15.86 10.28
C LEU A 1154 -17.12 14.52 9.67
N PRO A 1155 -17.35 14.28 8.37
CA PRO A 1155 -16.80 13.10 7.71
C PRO A 1155 -15.26 13.12 7.84
N SER A 1156 -14.67 11.96 8.14
CA SER A 1156 -13.22 11.84 8.31
C SER A 1156 -12.50 12.35 7.06
N LEU A 1157 -11.81 13.48 7.20
CA LEU A 1157 -10.99 14.11 6.16
C LEU A 1157 -9.82 13.24 5.72
#